data_AF-A0A673GRU6-F1
#
_entry.id   AF-A0A673GRU6-F1
#
_cell.length_a   1.000
_cell.length_b   1.000
_cell.length_c   1.000
_cell.angle_alpha   90.00
_cell.angle_beta   90.00
_cell.angle_gamma   90.00
#
_symmetry.space_group_name_H-M   'P 1'
#
loop_
_entity.id
_entity.type
_entity.pdbx_description
1 polymer ?
#
loop_
_entity_poly.entity_id
_entity_poly.type
_entity_poly.pdbx_seq_one_letter_code
_entity_poly.pdbx_strand_id
1 'polypeptide(L)'
;MPNFCAAPNCTRKSTQSDLECRLWVENCRRADLEEKTPDQLNKHYRLCAKHFEPAMICKTSPYRTVLRDTAIPTIFDLTSHLGNPHSRHRKRIKVLTDEEVQKIKERRLESSIEQLLSNKDCDAQDDSENADDIPQLTPEQKDLREFLRSSFEVMVLIGRQNFPFSCNAREDEMRSEEERFLTTGNFRALIENRINAGDEFLQRRFETAAVNEEYCSAVQQRQLLEVCERCVREEILQQVRECRFFSIVTGELVEFPEGEHLPVFLRFVDQANSLREEFIEFLSFEGEEVAVAERLETQLTKGWGLSMEHCRGQAHAGSGILGTKMKVIAAQLKEKYPMAVITPTSTCALNVHLANGMPLTGVQDVMSVLKKTNAFFKASPLLQSELDNAISILCQGNIEKESILKEGSRSTWTDLHNVFEMAVDLMEPLLLCMDSIHDNEDLKWNDQITSDAYAISEALADFEFIVTLVILKNALSFTRAFGKNLQGETIDVFFAANSLTAVLHSLHEVSDNLEVYHEFWFEEAASLATAMEIPVRVPRLFLRKQQAVETMEIQAESFFKEYLTLPVMEYITQEVKEIFSENHLKALKCLSLVPAVMGQMRFNTSEETHADIYRSDLPHPDTLPAELHCWRIKWKHRGKEVSLPCTIHQTLQHSDVKFFPNVNAFLKILATLPVLKLDGSHGETAQRRLQAYLTDTAVNQRCKNLAVLNINYHIKTDLEEMVQCYLKTYPEECESD
;
A
#
# COMPACT_ATOMS: atom_id res chain seq x y z
N MET A 1 -7.69 3.43 57.07
CA MET A 1 -7.63 4.75 57.77
C MET A 1 -7.71 5.85 56.72
N PRO A 2 -8.18 7.07 57.03
CA PRO A 2 -8.24 8.17 56.05
C PRO A 2 -6.84 8.63 55.61
N ASN A 3 -6.74 9.06 54.34
CA ASN A 3 -5.49 9.23 53.55
C ASN A 3 -4.57 10.39 53.99
N PHE A 4 -4.35 10.62 55.28
CA PHE A 4 -3.50 11.69 55.80
C PHE A 4 -2.00 11.37 55.70
N CYS A 5 -1.20 12.41 55.43
CA CYS A 5 0.25 12.32 55.39
C CYS A 5 0.85 11.77 56.71
N ALA A 6 1.79 10.84 56.60
CA ALA A 6 2.48 10.23 57.74
C ALA A 6 3.53 11.15 58.39
N ALA A 7 3.94 12.23 57.73
CA ALA A 7 4.95 13.16 58.24
C ALA A 7 4.47 13.90 59.52
N PRO A 8 5.36 14.17 60.49
CA PRO A 8 5.03 14.97 61.67
C PRO A 8 4.39 16.32 61.30
N ASN A 9 3.29 16.66 61.97
CA ASN A 9 2.54 17.91 61.84
C ASN A 9 1.94 18.21 60.43
N CYS A 10 1.97 17.28 59.46
CA CYS A 10 1.44 17.50 58.11
C CYS A 10 -0.06 17.14 58.01
N THR A 11 -0.90 18.10 57.64
CA THR A 11 -2.37 17.96 57.60
C THR A 11 -2.94 17.60 56.22
N ARG A 12 -2.10 17.49 55.18
CA ARG A 12 -2.56 17.20 53.82
C ARG A 12 -2.95 15.73 53.63
N LYS A 13 -3.92 15.50 52.74
CA LYS A 13 -4.15 14.19 52.12
C LYS A 13 -2.98 13.84 51.20
N SER A 14 -2.65 12.55 51.10
CA SER A 14 -1.61 12.00 50.23
C SER A 14 -2.24 11.16 49.11
N THR A 15 -1.59 11.15 47.95
CA THR A 15 -1.85 10.31 46.77
C THR A 15 -0.79 9.21 46.67
N GLN A 16 -1.04 8.16 45.88
CA GLN A 16 -0.24 6.92 45.87
C GLN A 16 1.27 7.13 45.67
N SER A 17 2.05 6.35 46.43
CA SER A 17 3.45 6.02 46.21
C SER A 17 3.79 4.80 47.05
N ASP A 18 4.37 3.77 46.43
CA ASP A 18 4.82 2.52 47.05
C ASP A 18 6.31 2.34 46.72
N LEU A 19 7.21 2.49 47.72
CA LEU A 19 8.62 2.06 47.70
C LEU A 19 9.27 2.21 49.10
N GLU A 20 10.56 1.90 49.24
CA GLU A 20 11.26 1.53 50.49
C GLU A 20 10.89 2.30 51.77
N CYS A 21 9.97 1.74 52.55
CA CYS A 21 9.40 2.39 53.74
C CYS A 21 10.35 2.51 54.95
N ARG A 22 11.56 1.92 54.94
CA ARG A 22 12.50 1.98 56.07
C ARG A 22 13.15 3.36 56.22
N LEU A 23 13.82 3.85 55.18
CA LEU A 23 14.41 5.21 55.19
C LEU A 23 13.33 6.29 55.41
N TRP A 24 12.12 6.05 54.93
CA TRP A 24 11.00 6.98 55.12
C TRP A 24 10.61 7.12 56.59
N VAL A 25 10.62 6.02 57.38
CA VAL A 25 10.38 6.06 58.83
C VAL A 25 11.56 6.68 59.58
N GLU A 26 12.79 6.31 59.21
CA GLU A 26 14.01 6.85 59.81
C GLU A 26 14.11 8.37 59.66
N ASN A 27 13.80 8.89 58.47
CA ASN A 27 13.75 10.34 58.23
C ASN A 27 12.51 11.01 58.88
N CYS A 28 11.37 10.32 59.00
CA CYS A 28 10.20 10.83 59.73
C CYS A 28 10.39 10.88 61.25
N ARG A 29 11.33 10.12 61.83
CA ARG A 29 11.64 10.03 63.27
C ARG A 29 10.40 9.87 64.16
N ARG A 30 9.52 8.93 63.80
CA ARG A 30 8.27 8.63 64.52
C ARG A 30 8.38 7.34 65.31
N ALA A 31 8.50 7.46 66.63
CA ALA A 31 8.55 6.33 67.56
C ALA A 31 7.27 5.47 67.58
N ASP A 32 6.15 5.92 66.99
CA ASP A 32 4.95 5.10 66.78
C ASP A 32 4.98 4.27 65.46
N LEU A 33 6.11 4.30 64.73
CA LEU A 33 6.35 3.55 63.49
C LEU A 33 7.63 2.70 63.49
N GLU A 34 8.61 3.01 64.35
CA GLU A 34 9.92 2.32 64.40
C GLU A 34 9.80 0.81 64.70
N GLU A 35 8.80 0.38 65.47
CA GLU A 35 8.54 -1.03 65.80
C GLU A 35 7.74 -1.81 64.72
N LYS A 36 7.44 -1.21 63.56
CA LYS A 36 6.56 -1.81 62.54
C LYS A 36 7.32 -2.42 61.36
N THR A 37 6.77 -3.49 60.78
CA THR A 37 7.38 -4.11 59.59
C THR A 37 7.24 -3.22 58.35
N PRO A 38 8.16 -3.29 57.37
CA PRO A 38 8.06 -2.53 56.12
C PRO A 38 6.73 -2.72 55.39
N ASP A 39 6.15 -3.92 55.44
CA ASP A 39 4.88 -4.24 54.78
C ASP A 39 3.68 -3.59 55.48
N GLN A 40 3.70 -3.53 56.82
CA GLN A 40 2.72 -2.77 57.58
C GLN A 40 2.84 -1.27 57.31
N LEU A 41 4.06 -0.78 57.13
CA LEU A 41 4.34 0.62 56.82
C LEU A 41 3.79 0.98 55.44
N ASN A 42 4.16 0.22 54.40
CA ASN A 42 3.73 0.43 53.02
C ASN A 42 2.20 0.40 52.88
N LYS A 43 1.54 -0.63 53.45
CA LYS A 43 0.08 -0.80 53.33
C LYS A 43 -0.77 0.23 54.09
N HIS A 44 -0.20 1.02 55.01
CA HIS A 44 -0.99 1.87 55.92
C HIS A 44 -0.54 3.33 56.09
N TYR A 45 0.63 3.72 55.55
CA TYR A 45 1.18 5.06 55.75
C TYR A 45 1.73 5.63 54.44
N ARG A 46 1.27 6.84 54.07
CA ARG A 46 1.65 7.52 52.82
C ARG A 46 2.21 8.91 53.12
N LEU A 47 3.15 9.39 52.29
CA LEU A 47 3.70 10.76 52.37
C LEU A 47 3.14 11.62 51.23
N CYS A 48 3.08 12.94 51.39
CA CYS A 48 2.73 13.85 50.30
C CYS A 48 3.98 14.50 49.69
N ALA A 49 3.92 14.86 48.41
CA ALA A 49 5.05 15.34 47.60
C ALA A 49 5.83 16.54 48.19
N LYS A 50 5.27 17.26 49.17
CA LYS A 50 5.97 18.35 49.90
C LYS A 50 7.18 17.89 50.72
N HIS A 51 7.33 16.60 51.00
CA HIS A 51 8.44 16.06 51.79
C HIS A 51 9.63 15.60 50.94
N PHE A 52 9.52 15.72 49.62
CA PHE A 52 10.52 15.35 48.63
C PHE A 52 10.98 16.62 47.90
N GLU A 53 12.24 16.64 47.44
CA GLU A 53 12.76 17.75 46.65
C GLU A 53 12.14 17.78 45.23
N PRO A 54 11.89 18.96 44.64
CA PRO A 54 11.27 19.05 43.31
C PRO A 54 12.01 18.28 42.19
N ALA A 55 13.33 18.10 42.32
CA ALA A 55 14.13 17.31 41.37
C ALA A 55 13.84 15.80 41.40
N MET A 56 13.22 15.29 42.48
CA MET A 56 12.78 13.90 42.61
C MET A 56 11.39 13.66 42.01
N ILE A 57 10.72 14.69 41.50
CA ILE A 57 9.36 14.62 40.93
C ILE A 57 9.43 14.80 39.41
N CYS A 58 9.25 13.70 38.68
CA CYS A 58 9.13 13.72 37.22
C CYS A 58 7.71 14.14 36.80
N LYS A 59 7.61 15.02 35.80
CA LYS A 59 6.35 15.29 35.10
C LYS A 59 6.27 14.39 33.88
N THR A 60 5.29 13.50 33.84
CA THR A 60 5.07 12.55 32.72
C THR A 60 3.93 12.96 31.81
N SER A 61 3.08 13.91 32.23
CA SER A 61 2.16 14.67 31.37
C SER A 61 1.81 16.01 32.03
N PRO A 62 1.05 16.92 31.38
CA PRO A 62 0.55 18.15 32.02
C PRO A 62 -0.29 17.89 33.28
N TYR A 63 -0.87 16.69 33.39
CA TYR A 63 -1.81 16.29 34.44
C TYR A 63 -1.20 15.28 35.45
N ARG A 64 0.04 14.81 35.24
CA ARG A 64 0.63 13.67 35.98
C ARG A 64 2.04 13.97 36.50
N THR A 65 2.24 13.84 37.82
CA THR A 65 3.55 13.91 38.48
C THR A 65 3.85 12.63 39.25
N VAL A 66 5.00 12.03 38.98
CA VAL A 66 5.46 10.76 39.55
C VAL A 66 6.76 11.00 40.34
N LEU A 67 6.94 10.33 41.47
CA LEU A 67 8.21 10.34 42.21
C LEU A 67 9.16 9.31 41.58
N ARG A 68 10.45 9.64 41.46
CA ARG A 68 11.48 8.67 41.03
C ARG A 68 11.57 7.50 42.02
N ASP A 69 11.94 6.31 41.56
CA ASP A 69 12.02 5.12 42.42
C ASP A 69 13.08 5.25 43.53
N THR A 70 14.09 6.10 43.31
CA THR A 70 15.12 6.47 44.30
C THR A 70 14.76 7.71 45.13
N ALA A 71 13.51 8.19 45.09
CA ALA A 71 13.08 9.38 45.81
C ALA A 71 13.02 9.16 47.33
N ILE A 72 14.05 9.63 48.02
CA ILE A 72 14.09 9.69 49.49
C ILE A 72 13.45 11.01 49.95
N PRO A 73 12.50 11.00 50.92
CA PRO A 73 11.99 12.23 51.49
C PRO A 73 13.04 12.84 52.43
N THR A 74 13.46 14.07 52.14
CA THR A 74 14.48 14.83 52.88
C THR A 74 13.89 16.02 53.65
N ILE A 75 12.68 16.48 53.30
CA ILE A 75 12.13 17.76 53.77
C ILE A 75 11.13 17.55 54.93
N PHE A 76 11.62 17.64 56.17
CA PHE A 76 10.80 17.51 57.39
C PHE A 76 10.98 18.69 58.36
N ASP A 77 9.87 19.31 58.77
CA ASP A 77 9.84 20.30 59.86
C ASP A 77 9.90 19.59 61.23
N LEU A 78 11.13 19.36 61.67
CA LEU A 78 11.46 18.80 62.99
C LEU A 78 11.64 19.88 64.08
N THR A 79 11.44 21.17 63.80
CA THR A 79 11.72 22.28 64.77
C THR A 79 10.49 23.06 65.21
N SER A 80 9.34 22.87 64.56
CA SER A 80 7.98 23.34 64.92
C SER A 80 7.50 23.10 66.36
N HIS A 81 8.32 22.51 67.24
CA HIS A 81 8.05 22.42 68.67
C HIS A 81 8.08 23.79 69.35
N LEU A 82 9.00 24.65 68.92
CA LEU A 82 9.53 25.75 69.73
C LEU A 82 8.71 27.04 69.62
N GLY A 83 7.59 27.03 68.89
CA GLY A 83 6.86 28.25 68.51
C GLY A 83 5.37 28.31 68.85
N ASN A 84 4.72 27.25 69.37
CA ASN A 84 3.28 27.32 69.70
C ASN A 84 2.83 26.33 70.80
N PRO A 85 2.38 26.80 71.99
CA PRO A 85 2.05 25.93 73.13
C PRO A 85 0.77 25.09 73.01
N HIS A 86 -0.10 25.31 72.01
CA HIS A 86 -1.46 24.76 72.01
C HIS A 86 -1.84 24.00 70.73
N SER A 87 -1.44 22.72 70.69
CA SER A 87 -2.05 21.70 69.80
C SER A 87 -2.16 20.37 70.54
N ARG A 88 -3.36 19.75 70.53
CA ARG A 88 -3.69 18.60 71.39
C ARG A 88 -3.29 17.22 70.84
N HIS A 89 -2.72 17.14 69.64
CA HIS A 89 -2.29 15.88 69.04
C HIS A 89 -0.85 15.97 68.54
N ARG A 90 0.07 15.34 69.27
CA ARG A 90 1.46 15.18 68.84
C ARG A 90 1.95 13.77 69.15
N LYS A 91 2.62 13.18 68.16
CA LYS A 91 3.27 11.87 68.28
C LYS A 91 4.66 12.10 68.88
N ARG A 92 5.05 11.24 69.82
CA ARG A 92 6.28 11.41 70.62
C ARG A 92 7.48 10.90 69.82
N ILE A 93 8.64 11.52 70.01
CA ILE A 93 9.94 11.05 69.55
C ILE A 93 10.70 10.56 70.80
N LYS A 94 11.47 9.48 70.68
CA LYS A 94 12.16 8.81 71.80
C LYS A 94 13.68 8.81 71.54
N VAL A 95 14.47 8.79 72.61
CA VAL A 95 15.94 8.62 72.59
C VAL A 95 16.30 7.70 73.75
N LEU A 96 17.11 6.68 73.53
CA LEU A 96 17.65 5.75 74.55
C LEU A 96 19.08 5.29 74.18
N THR A 97 19.69 4.51 75.07
CA THR A 97 21.15 4.42 75.27
C THR A 97 21.68 2.98 75.32
N ASP A 98 23.01 2.85 75.25
CA ASP A 98 23.77 1.65 74.86
C ASP A 98 23.50 0.34 75.62
N GLU A 99 22.90 0.37 76.82
CA GLU A 99 22.60 -0.85 77.60
C GLU A 99 21.53 -1.75 76.94
N GLU A 100 20.65 -1.20 76.10
CA GLU A 100 19.63 -1.99 75.38
C GLU A 100 20.23 -2.88 74.27
N VAL A 101 21.41 -2.52 73.75
CA VAL A 101 22.10 -3.22 72.64
C VAL A 101 22.53 -4.64 73.03
N GLN A 102 22.86 -4.88 74.31
CA GLN A 102 23.55 -6.10 74.72
C GLN A 102 22.63 -7.31 74.97
N LYS A 103 21.31 -7.11 75.11
CA LYS A 103 20.35 -8.19 75.46
C LYS A 103 19.73 -8.94 74.28
N ILE A 104 19.95 -8.47 73.05
CA ILE A 104 19.24 -8.99 71.85
C ILE A 104 19.88 -10.29 71.29
N LYS A 105 21.08 -10.68 71.73
CA LYS A 105 21.83 -11.81 71.16
C LYS A 105 21.35 -13.23 71.55
N GLU A 106 20.42 -13.40 72.49
CA GLU A 106 20.02 -14.74 73.00
C GLU A 106 18.51 -15.01 73.02
N ARG A 107 17.90 -15.16 71.83
CA ARG A 107 16.96 -16.27 71.51
C ARG A 107 16.46 -16.26 70.06
N ARG A 108 16.71 -17.35 69.34
CA ARG A 108 16.00 -17.78 68.11
C ARG A 108 15.82 -19.29 68.18
N LEU A 109 14.58 -19.79 68.28
CA LEU A 109 14.21 -21.11 67.72
C LEU A 109 12.67 -21.30 67.64
N GLU A 110 12.24 -21.75 66.46
CA GLU A 110 11.14 -22.69 66.12
C GLU A 110 9.68 -22.60 66.64
N SER A 111 8.77 -22.73 65.65
CA SER A 111 7.47 -23.45 65.68
C SER A 111 6.24 -22.85 66.38
N SER A 112 4.98 -23.21 66.06
CA SER A 112 4.33 -23.67 64.80
C SER A 112 2.80 -23.79 64.99
N ILE A 113 2.02 -23.53 63.93
CA ILE A 113 0.69 -24.13 63.61
C ILE A 113 -0.55 -23.72 64.46
N GLU A 114 -1.74 -23.92 63.85
CA GLU A 114 -3.13 -23.75 64.35
C GLU A 114 -3.65 -22.29 64.54
N GLN A 115 -4.96 -22.00 64.44
CA GLN A 115 -6.16 -22.88 64.50
C GLN A 115 -7.31 -22.42 63.56
N LEU A 116 -8.49 -23.07 63.62
CA LEU A 116 -9.60 -23.03 62.63
C LEU A 116 -11.00 -22.70 63.25
N LEU A 117 -11.96 -22.31 62.39
CA LEU A 117 -13.44 -22.37 62.52
C LEU A 117 -14.25 -21.39 63.44
N SER A 118 -15.15 -20.61 62.81
CA SER A 118 -16.60 -20.50 63.09
C SER A 118 -17.29 -19.66 61.97
N ASN A 119 -18.29 -20.13 61.19
CA ASN A 119 -19.72 -20.34 61.49
C ASN A 119 -20.50 -19.04 61.86
N LYS A 120 -21.70 -18.73 61.32
CA LYS A 120 -22.57 -19.43 60.32
C LYS A 120 -23.69 -18.50 59.73
N ASP A 121 -24.21 -18.89 58.56
CA ASP A 121 -25.55 -18.73 57.90
C ASP A 121 -26.48 -17.51 58.09
N CYS A 122 -27.25 -17.18 57.02
CA CYS A 122 -28.68 -16.81 57.06
C CYS A 122 -29.31 -16.67 55.63
N ASP A 123 -30.58 -17.06 55.48
CA ASP A 123 -31.31 -17.26 54.20
C ASP A 123 -32.79 -16.81 54.35
N ALA A 124 -33.65 -16.59 53.33
CA ALA A 124 -33.55 -16.60 51.85
C ALA A 124 -34.34 -15.36 51.28
N GLN A 125 -35.34 -15.34 50.37
CA GLN A 125 -36.10 -16.30 49.53
C GLN A 125 -36.93 -15.52 48.46
N ASP A 126 -37.18 -16.12 47.27
CA ASP A 126 -38.22 -15.78 46.24
C ASP A 126 -38.22 -14.34 45.57
N ASP A 127 -38.79 -14.04 44.38
CA ASP A 127 -39.52 -14.84 43.37
C ASP A 127 -39.49 -14.22 41.92
N SER A 128 -39.81 -15.05 40.91
CA SER A 128 -40.48 -14.79 39.60
C SER A 128 -40.05 -13.75 38.52
N GLU A 129 -39.97 -14.25 37.27
CA GLU A 129 -40.42 -13.71 35.95
C GLU A 129 -39.62 -12.73 35.01
N ASN A 130 -39.35 -13.26 33.80
CA ASN A 130 -39.50 -12.69 32.42
C ASN A 130 -38.76 -11.43 31.93
N ALA A 131 -37.80 -11.61 30.99
CA ALA A 131 -37.77 -10.96 29.64
C ALA A 131 -36.57 -11.43 28.76
N ASP A 132 -36.70 -11.28 27.43
CA ASP A 132 -35.77 -11.68 26.35
C ASP A 132 -34.25 -11.62 26.64
N ASP A 133 -33.60 -12.78 26.57
CA ASP A 133 -32.14 -12.96 26.75
C ASP A 133 -31.33 -12.52 25.51
N ILE A 134 -31.16 -11.21 25.35
CA ILE A 134 -29.93 -10.67 24.74
C ILE A 134 -28.90 -10.59 25.87
N PRO A 135 -27.77 -11.32 25.82
CA PRO A 135 -26.79 -11.33 26.90
C PRO A 135 -26.33 -9.92 27.27
N GLN A 136 -26.69 -9.46 28.48
CA GLN A 136 -26.37 -8.11 28.92
C GLN A 136 -24.87 -8.01 29.21
N LEU A 137 -24.13 -7.43 28.27
CA LEU A 137 -22.69 -7.16 28.38
C LEU A 137 -22.36 -6.55 29.75
N THR A 138 -21.33 -7.09 30.43
CA THR A 138 -20.85 -6.58 31.72
C THR A 138 -20.40 -5.12 31.59
N PRO A 139 -20.35 -4.32 32.68
CA PRO A 139 -19.80 -2.97 32.62
C PRO A 139 -18.37 -2.96 32.03
N GLU A 140 -17.53 -3.91 32.42
CA GLU A 140 -16.16 -4.07 31.92
C GLU A 140 -16.13 -4.36 30.41
N GLN A 141 -17.02 -5.21 29.90
CA GLN A 141 -17.15 -5.47 28.46
C GLN A 141 -17.63 -4.24 27.68
N LYS A 142 -18.49 -3.41 28.28
CA LYS A 142 -18.93 -2.13 27.67
C LYS A 142 -17.76 -1.13 27.62
N ASP A 143 -17.03 -0.98 28.72
CA ASP A 143 -15.85 -0.11 28.79
C ASP A 143 -14.72 -0.60 27.85
N LEU A 144 -14.56 -1.91 27.65
CA LEU A 144 -13.63 -2.45 26.65
C LEU A 144 -14.08 -2.11 25.22
N ARG A 145 -15.36 -2.28 24.88
CA ARG A 145 -15.88 -1.93 23.54
C ARG A 145 -15.71 -0.45 23.21
N GLU A 146 -16.01 0.46 24.14
CA GLU A 146 -15.91 1.90 23.90
C GLU A 146 -14.43 2.36 23.79
N PHE A 147 -13.53 1.74 24.55
CA PHE A 147 -12.08 1.94 24.40
C PHE A 147 -11.56 1.43 23.04
N LEU A 148 -11.97 0.23 22.62
CA LEU A 148 -11.59 -0.30 21.30
C LEU A 148 -12.15 0.58 20.18
N ARG A 149 -13.40 1.07 20.30
CA ARG A 149 -14.02 2.00 19.33
C ARG A 149 -13.18 3.27 19.11
N SER A 150 -12.83 3.99 20.18
CA SER A 150 -12.00 5.19 20.10
C SER A 150 -10.57 4.88 19.60
N SER A 151 -10.03 3.70 19.94
CA SER A 151 -8.73 3.24 19.44
C SER A 151 -8.76 2.94 17.93
N PHE A 152 -9.83 2.32 17.44
CA PHE A 152 -10.06 2.08 16.01
C PHE A 152 -10.23 3.38 15.23
N GLU A 153 -10.95 4.36 15.78
CA GLU A 153 -11.11 5.67 15.13
C GLU A 153 -9.76 6.38 14.95
N VAL A 154 -8.87 6.33 15.95
CA VAL A 154 -7.49 6.83 15.85
C VAL A 154 -6.64 6.02 14.87
N MET A 155 -6.74 4.69 14.87
CA MET A 155 -5.95 3.84 13.96
C MET A 155 -6.34 4.05 12.49
N VAL A 156 -7.63 4.17 12.21
CA VAL A 156 -8.16 4.48 10.87
C VAL A 156 -7.76 5.89 10.43
N LEU A 157 -7.71 6.88 11.34
CA LEU A 157 -7.20 8.22 11.04
C LEU A 157 -5.71 8.18 10.64
N ILE A 158 -4.88 7.44 11.39
CA ILE A 158 -3.44 7.26 11.10
C ILE A 158 -3.23 6.67 9.70
N GLY A 159 -3.92 5.58 9.38
CA GLY A 159 -3.84 4.94 8.05
C GLY A 159 -4.33 5.86 6.93
N ARG A 160 -5.52 6.45 7.06
CA ARG A 160 -6.09 7.34 6.03
C ARG A 160 -5.28 8.62 5.80
N GLN A 161 -4.51 9.09 6.78
CA GLN A 161 -3.67 10.31 6.65
C GLN A 161 -2.18 10.02 6.49
N ASN A 162 -1.79 8.75 6.35
CA ASN A 162 -0.41 8.29 6.28
C ASN A 162 0.49 8.83 7.41
N PHE A 163 -0.03 8.94 8.64
CA PHE A 163 0.78 9.41 9.77
C PHE A 163 1.82 8.34 10.13
N PRO A 164 3.11 8.69 10.27
CA PRO A 164 4.16 7.72 10.59
C PRO A 164 3.86 6.94 11.88
N PHE A 165 3.95 5.62 11.83
CA PHE A 165 3.51 4.74 12.90
C PHE A 165 4.67 3.82 13.30
N SER A 166 5.38 4.20 14.37
CA SER A 166 6.52 3.44 14.89
C SER A 166 6.02 2.17 15.59
N CYS A 167 6.03 1.04 14.86
CA CYS A 167 5.73 -0.29 15.41
C CYS A 167 6.88 -1.29 15.22
N ASN A 168 8.02 -0.81 14.71
CA ASN A 168 9.22 -1.59 14.42
C ASN A 168 9.97 -1.91 15.72
N ALA A 169 9.73 -3.10 16.29
CA ALA A 169 10.43 -3.57 17.49
C ALA A 169 11.96 -3.50 17.38
N ARG A 170 12.52 -3.67 16.17
CA ARG A 170 13.97 -3.51 15.89
C ARG A 170 14.49 -2.09 16.12
N GLU A 171 13.67 -1.06 15.95
CA GLU A 171 14.06 0.31 16.27
C GLU A 171 13.94 0.58 17.77
N ASP A 172 12.87 0.10 18.41
CA ASP A 172 12.72 0.25 19.87
C ASP A 172 13.85 -0.47 20.62
N GLU A 173 14.22 -1.69 20.22
CA GLU A 173 15.38 -2.43 20.75
C GLU A 173 16.70 -1.65 20.65
N MET A 174 16.90 -0.89 19.57
CA MET A 174 18.16 -0.19 19.28
C MET A 174 18.21 1.26 19.78
N ARG A 175 17.07 1.87 20.16
CA ARG A 175 16.99 3.20 20.79
C ARG A 175 17.36 3.16 22.27
N SER A 176 18.04 4.21 22.74
CA SER A 176 18.37 4.37 24.16
C SER A 176 17.13 4.59 25.03
N GLU A 177 17.20 4.26 26.32
CA GLU A 177 16.07 4.47 27.24
C GLU A 177 15.61 5.93 27.28
N GLU A 178 16.54 6.89 27.21
CA GLU A 178 16.22 8.32 27.21
C GLU A 178 15.46 8.77 25.95
N GLU A 179 15.72 8.16 24.78
CA GLU A 179 14.97 8.44 23.53
C GLU A 179 13.56 7.83 23.54
N ARG A 180 13.39 6.64 24.14
CA ARG A 180 12.07 6.02 24.32
C ARG A 180 11.14 6.88 25.19
N PHE A 181 11.68 7.61 26.17
CA PHE A 181 10.91 8.57 26.98
C PHE A 181 10.52 9.87 26.25
N LEU A 182 11.16 10.21 25.12
CA LEU A 182 10.95 11.47 24.41
C LEU A 182 10.00 11.36 23.20
N THR A 183 9.81 10.18 22.64
CA THR A 183 8.99 9.97 21.43
C THR A 183 7.60 9.41 21.76
N THR A 184 6.68 10.29 22.19
CA THR A 184 5.24 9.95 22.26
C THR A 184 4.73 9.59 20.86
N GLY A 185 4.59 8.29 20.57
CA GLY A 185 4.16 7.79 19.26
C GLY A 185 2.80 8.36 18.83
N ASN A 186 2.61 8.56 17.51
CA ASN A 186 1.47 9.29 16.97
C ASN A 186 0.09 8.77 17.41
N PHE A 187 -0.07 7.45 17.61
CA PHE A 187 -1.28 6.87 18.20
C PHE A 187 -1.59 7.44 19.59
N ARG A 188 -0.58 7.44 20.48
CA ARG A 188 -0.71 8.00 21.83
C ARG A 188 -0.91 9.51 21.80
N ALA A 189 -0.23 10.24 20.92
CA ALA A 189 -0.42 11.68 20.77
C ALA A 189 -1.85 12.04 20.33
N LEU A 190 -2.48 11.23 19.46
CA LEU A 190 -3.88 11.41 19.04
C LEU A 190 -4.89 11.00 20.11
N ILE A 191 -4.62 9.96 20.90
CA ILE A 191 -5.42 9.62 22.10
C ILE A 191 -5.34 10.74 23.14
N GLU A 192 -4.14 11.25 23.44
CA GLU A 192 -3.95 12.41 24.33
C GLU A 192 -4.65 13.67 23.76
N ASN A 193 -4.71 13.84 22.43
CA ASN A 193 -5.48 14.91 21.79
C ASN A 193 -7.00 14.77 22.04
N ARG A 194 -7.59 13.57 21.89
CA ARG A 194 -9.02 13.33 22.21
C ARG A 194 -9.36 13.64 23.66
N ILE A 195 -8.52 13.21 24.61
CA ILE A 195 -8.67 13.52 26.04
C ILE A 195 -8.67 15.04 26.24
N ASN A 196 -7.71 15.76 25.65
CA ASN A 196 -7.64 17.23 25.72
C ASN A 196 -8.81 17.94 25.01
N ALA A 197 -9.45 17.29 24.03
CA ALA A 197 -10.63 17.80 23.33
C ALA A 197 -11.96 17.57 24.09
N GLY A 198 -11.94 16.81 25.19
CA GLY A 198 -13.10 16.57 26.05
C GLY A 198 -13.67 15.15 26.03
N ASP A 199 -12.90 14.15 25.58
CA ASP A 199 -13.29 12.73 25.69
C ASP A 199 -13.25 12.25 27.15
N GLU A 200 -14.37 12.47 27.87
CA GLU A 200 -14.52 12.09 29.28
C GLU A 200 -14.32 10.59 29.53
N PHE A 201 -14.63 9.73 28.55
CA PHE A 201 -14.45 8.29 28.70
C PHE A 201 -12.96 7.93 28.71
N LEU A 202 -12.21 8.37 27.70
CA LEU A 202 -10.77 8.14 27.64
C LEU A 202 -10.06 8.77 28.83
N GLN A 203 -10.51 9.95 29.28
CA GLN A 203 -9.99 10.61 30.49
C GLN A 203 -10.18 9.75 31.74
N ARG A 204 -11.41 9.29 32.05
CA ARG A 204 -11.69 8.48 33.24
C ARG A 204 -10.89 7.17 33.24
N ARG A 205 -10.74 6.52 32.07
CA ARG A 205 -9.92 5.31 31.91
C ARG A 205 -8.43 5.62 32.17
N PHE A 206 -7.93 6.75 31.67
CA PHE A 206 -6.54 7.20 31.89
C PHE A 206 -6.25 7.60 33.35
N GLU A 207 -7.22 8.18 34.06
CA GLU A 207 -7.12 8.52 35.49
C GLU A 207 -7.20 7.28 36.41
N THR A 208 -7.78 6.17 35.93
CA THR A 208 -7.97 4.93 36.70
C THR A 208 -6.85 3.90 36.46
N ALA A 209 -6.19 3.93 35.29
CA ALA A 209 -5.07 3.04 34.96
C ALA A 209 -3.86 3.19 35.89
N ALA A 210 -3.11 2.12 36.09
CA ALA A 210 -1.98 2.08 37.02
C ALA A 210 -0.81 2.97 36.57
N VAL A 211 0.09 3.30 37.51
CA VAL A 211 1.12 4.33 37.28
C VAL A 211 2.08 3.96 36.14
N ASN A 212 2.35 2.67 35.93
CA ASN A 212 3.32 2.17 34.94
C ASN A 212 2.66 1.32 33.83
N GLU A 213 1.35 1.44 33.65
CA GLU A 213 0.57 0.66 32.68
C GLU A 213 0.53 1.33 31.30
N GLU A 214 0.85 0.59 30.24
CA GLU A 214 0.73 1.11 28.86
C GLU A 214 -0.74 1.15 28.44
N TYR A 215 -1.25 2.36 28.15
CA TYR A 215 -2.66 2.60 27.80
C TYR A 215 -3.17 1.80 26.59
N CYS A 216 -2.26 1.42 25.69
CA CYS A 216 -2.47 0.51 24.57
C CYS A 216 -1.09 0.00 24.15
N SER A 217 -0.77 -1.27 24.42
CA SER A 217 0.59 -1.80 24.24
C SER A 217 0.99 -1.88 22.76
N ALA A 218 2.30 -1.98 22.48
CA ALA A 218 2.77 -2.19 21.10
C ALA A 218 2.21 -3.46 20.43
N VAL A 219 1.81 -4.47 21.22
CA VAL A 219 1.11 -5.68 20.73
C VAL A 219 -0.33 -5.34 20.36
N GLN A 220 -1.06 -4.66 21.25
CA GLN A 220 -2.44 -4.25 21.01
C GLN A 220 -2.57 -3.28 19.83
N GLN A 221 -1.59 -2.39 19.65
CA GLN A 221 -1.51 -1.49 18.50
C GLN A 221 -1.36 -2.24 17.16
N ARG A 222 -0.64 -3.38 17.12
CA ARG A 222 -0.64 -4.27 15.93
C ARG A 222 -1.96 -4.98 15.74
N GLN A 223 -2.54 -5.55 16.80
CA GLN A 223 -3.83 -6.25 16.75
C GLN A 223 -4.98 -5.35 16.25
N LEU A 224 -5.01 -4.09 16.68
CA LEU A 224 -5.92 -3.06 16.15
C LEU A 224 -5.68 -2.81 14.66
N LEU A 225 -4.42 -2.63 14.25
CA LEU A 225 -4.06 -2.33 12.87
C LEU A 225 -4.34 -3.52 11.91
N GLU A 226 -4.07 -4.76 12.34
CA GLU A 226 -4.43 -6.01 11.65
C GLU A 226 -5.96 -6.13 11.45
N VAL A 227 -6.75 -5.75 12.46
CA VAL A 227 -8.22 -5.72 12.36
C VAL A 227 -8.70 -4.63 11.41
N CYS A 228 -8.13 -3.41 11.47
CA CYS A 228 -8.46 -2.34 10.52
C CYS A 228 -8.25 -2.80 9.07
N GLU A 229 -7.08 -3.36 8.77
CA GLU A 229 -6.72 -3.87 7.45
C GLU A 229 -7.72 -4.94 6.99
N ARG A 230 -7.98 -5.95 7.83
CA ARG A 230 -8.87 -7.07 7.49
C ARG A 230 -10.30 -6.61 7.24
N CYS A 231 -10.84 -5.69 8.04
CA CYS A 231 -12.21 -5.17 7.81
C CYS A 231 -12.29 -4.35 6.51
N VAL A 232 -11.30 -3.50 6.21
CA VAL A 232 -11.26 -2.75 4.93
C VAL A 232 -11.09 -3.69 3.73
N ARG A 233 -10.30 -4.75 3.85
CA ARG A 233 -10.17 -5.79 2.82
C ARG A 233 -11.49 -6.56 2.63
N GLU A 234 -12.13 -6.99 3.71
CA GLU A 234 -13.32 -7.84 3.64
C GLU A 234 -14.54 -7.10 3.06
N GLU A 235 -14.71 -5.80 3.34
CA GLU A 235 -15.72 -4.95 2.67
C GLU A 235 -15.53 -4.94 1.14
N ILE A 236 -14.29 -4.87 0.64
CA ILE A 236 -14.01 -4.96 -0.80
C ILE A 236 -14.29 -6.39 -1.31
N LEU A 237 -13.82 -7.42 -0.60
CA LEU A 237 -13.95 -8.82 -1.03
C LEU A 237 -15.41 -9.30 -1.02
N GLN A 238 -16.24 -8.84 -0.08
CA GLN A 238 -17.67 -9.13 -0.08
C GLN A 238 -18.31 -8.60 -1.37
N GLN A 239 -18.03 -7.35 -1.74
CA GLN A 239 -18.56 -6.75 -2.98
C GLN A 239 -18.08 -7.53 -4.23
N VAL A 240 -16.83 -8.02 -4.25
CA VAL A 240 -16.33 -8.90 -5.33
C VAL A 240 -17.11 -10.22 -5.38
N ARG A 241 -17.32 -10.88 -4.23
CA ARG A 241 -18.05 -12.17 -4.15
C ARG A 241 -19.51 -12.02 -4.58
N GLU A 242 -20.19 -10.96 -4.15
CA GLU A 242 -21.56 -10.62 -4.57
C GLU A 242 -21.68 -10.38 -6.08
N CYS A 243 -20.65 -9.80 -6.70
CA CYS A 243 -20.64 -9.48 -8.12
C CYS A 243 -20.16 -10.65 -9.02
N ARG A 244 -19.79 -11.78 -8.41
CA ARG A 244 -19.33 -13.05 -9.01
C ARG A 244 -18.02 -12.96 -9.79
N PHE A 245 -17.97 -12.14 -10.85
CA PHE A 245 -16.88 -12.10 -11.82
C PHE A 245 -15.85 -11.01 -11.51
N PHE A 246 -14.58 -11.34 -11.70
CA PHE A 246 -13.47 -10.42 -11.47
C PHE A 246 -12.31 -10.69 -12.44
N SER A 247 -11.38 -9.74 -12.54
CA SER A 247 -10.07 -9.92 -13.15
C SER A 247 -8.97 -9.54 -12.15
N ILE A 248 -7.82 -10.19 -12.29
CA ILE A 248 -6.62 -9.92 -11.47
C ILE A 248 -5.78 -8.85 -12.17
N VAL A 249 -5.34 -7.83 -11.44
CA VAL A 249 -4.36 -6.86 -11.93
C VAL A 249 -3.21 -6.77 -10.91
N THR A 250 -1.96 -6.74 -11.37
CA THR A 250 -0.80 -6.56 -10.47
C THR A 250 0.10 -5.42 -10.93
N GLY A 251 0.63 -4.65 -9.97
CA GLY A 251 1.60 -3.57 -10.22
C GLY A 251 3.04 -4.06 -10.32
N GLU A 252 3.99 -3.12 -10.45
CA GLU A 252 5.43 -3.40 -10.29
C GLU A 252 5.74 -3.73 -8.82
N LEU A 253 6.88 -4.39 -8.56
CA LEU A 253 7.26 -4.78 -7.20
C LEU A 253 7.49 -3.57 -6.29
N VAL A 254 7.11 -3.74 -5.02
CA VAL A 254 7.28 -2.76 -3.96
C VAL A 254 8.22 -3.33 -2.90
N GLU A 255 9.31 -2.64 -2.65
CA GLU A 255 10.22 -2.91 -1.55
C GLU A 255 9.60 -2.47 -0.20
N PHE A 256 9.60 -3.40 0.76
CA PHE A 256 9.27 -3.21 2.17
C PHE A 256 10.44 -3.70 3.05
N PRO A 257 10.49 -3.36 4.35
CA PRO A 257 11.56 -3.82 5.26
C PRO A 257 11.69 -5.35 5.39
N GLU A 258 10.66 -6.12 5.04
CA GLU A 258 10.70 -7.59 5.02
C GLU A 258 11.08 -8.19 3.65
N GLY A 259 11.09 -7.39 2.57
CA GLY A 259 11.45 -7.85 1.21
C GLY A 259 10.55 -7.29 0.10
N GLU A 260 10.73 -7.81 -1.12
CA GLU A 260 9.92 -7.44 -2.29
C GLU A 260 8.51 -8.04 -2.24
N HIS A 261 7.49 -7.20 -2.47
CA HIS A 261 6.10 -7.61 -2.52
C HIS A 261 5.40 -7.14 -3.80
N LEU A 262 4.56 -8.01 -4.36
CA LEU A 262 3.71 -7.75 -5.52
C LEU A 262 2.37 -7.15 -5.07
N PRO A 263 2.04 -5.90 -5.44
CA PRO A 263 0.73 -5.32 -5.15
C PRO A 263 -0.35 -5.94 -6.02
N VAL A 264 -1.38 -6.52 -5.41
CA VAL A 264 -2.50 -7.18 -6.08
C VAL A 264 -3.77 -6.34 -5.99
N PHE A 265 -4.41 -6.17 -7.13
CA PHE A 265 -5.67 -5.46 -7.32
C PHE A 265 -6.73 -6.42 -7.89
N LEU A 266 -8.00 -6.17 -7.56
CA LEU A 266 -9.14 -6.88 -8.15
C LEU A 266 -10.03 -5.90 -8.90
N ARG A 267 -10.39 -6.30 -10.12
CA ARG A 267 -11.20 -5.50 -11.05
C ARG A 267 -12.54 -6.18 -11.31
N PHE A 268 -13.64 -5.50 -11.00
CA PHE A 268 -14.99 -6.06 -10.97
C PHE A 268 -16.05 -5.00 -11.30
N VAL A 269 -17.29 -5.41 -11.60
CA VAL A 269 -18.42 -4.50 -11.80
C VAL A 269 -19.40 -4.62 -10.65
N ASP A 270 -19.59 -3.53 -9.90
CA ASP A 270 -20.38 -3.53 -8.67
C ASP A 270 -21.90 -3.67 -8.89
N GLN A 271 -22.65 -3.71 -7.78
CA GLN A 271 -24.12 -3.74 -7.81
C GLN A 271 -24.73 -2.51 -8.49
N ALA A 272 -24.06 -1.36 -8.45
CA ALA A 272 -24.49 -0.11 -9.08
C ALA A 272 -24.10 -0.02 -10.57
N ASN A 273 -23.60 -1.11 -11.15
CA ASN A 273 -23.13 -1.20 -12.54
C ASN A 273 -21.95 -0.25 -12.85
N SER A 274 -21.14 0.07 -11.86
CA SER A 274 -19.88 0.79 -12.00
C SER A 274 -18.71 -0.18 -12.02
N LEU A 275 -17.79 0.03 -12.95
CA LEU A 275 -16.54 -0.72 -13.03
C LEU A 275 -15.56 -0.16 -12.00
N ARG A 276 -14.99 -1.04 -11.16
CA ARG A 276 -14.03 -0.69 -10.10
C ARG A 276 -12.79 -1.56 -10.19
N GLU A 277 -11.69 -1.00 -9.72
CA GLU A 277 -10.37 -1.64 -9.62
C GLU A 277 -9.76 -1.18 -8.29
N GLU A 278 -9.71 -2.08 -7.32
CA GLU A 278 -9.38 -1.76 -5.92
C GLU A 278 -8.18 -2.58 -5.44
N PHE A 279 -7.41 -2.02 -4.51
CA PHE A 279 -6.21 -2.64 -3.98
C PHE A 279 -6.55 -3.60 -2.83
N ILE A 280 -5.97 -4.80 -2.81
CA ILE A 280 -6.30 -5.84 -1.82
C ILE A 280 -5.15 -6.11 -0.86
N GLU A 281 -3.95 -6.39 -1.38
CA GLU A 281 -2.84 -6.90 -0.56
C GLU A 281 -1.48 -6.74 -1.26
N PHE A 282 -0.42 -6.70 -0.45
CA PHE A 282 0.97 -6.85 -0.88
C PHE A 282 1.39 -8.31 -0.68
N LEU A 283 1.43 -9.10 -1.76
CA LEU A 283 1.82 -10.50 -1.73
C LEU A 283 3.36 -10.59 -1.71
N SER A 284 3.97 -11.31 -0.76
CA SER A 284 5.44 -11.56 -0.83
C SER A 284 5.80 -12.22 -2.16
N PHE A 285 6.87 -11.71 -2.81
CA PHE A 285 7.35 -12.19 -4.11
C PHE A 285 8.56 -13.16 -3.99
N GLU A 286 8.80 -13.71 -2.80
CA GLU A 286 9.92 -14.62 -2.56
C GLU A 286 9.74 -15.98 -3.26
N GLY A 287 10.71 -16.40 -4.07
CA GLY A 287 10.85 -17.77 -4.60
C GLY A 287 10.91 -17.89 -6.12
N GLU A 288 10.80 -19.14 -6.58
CA GLU A 288 10.62 -19.50 -7.99
C GLU A 288 9.19 -19.14 -8.46
N GLU A 289 8.99 -18.96 -9.77
CA GLU A 289 7.73 -18.45 -10.33
C GLU A 289 6.54 -19.34 -9.99
N VAL A 290 6.75 -20.66 -9.95
CA VAL A 290 5.73 -21.65 -9.54
C VAL A 290 5.24 -21.39 -8.12
N ALA A 291 6.14 -21.12 -7.18
CA ALA A 291 5.79 -20.90 -5.78
C ALA A 291 5.02 -19.57 -5.60
N VAL A 292 5.34 -18.54 -6.39
CA VAL A 292 4.60 -17.28 -6.41
C VAL A 292 3.20 -17.46 -7.02
N ALA A 293 3.07 -18.22 -8.12
CA ALA A 293 1.78 -18.54 -8.73
C ALA A 293 0.86 -19.32 -7.76
N GLU A 294 1.39 -20.36 -7.10
CA GLU A 294 0.65 -21.14 -6.10
C GLU A 294 0.29 -20.31 -4.85
N ARG A 295 1.14 -19.36 -4.45
CA ARG A 295 0.87 -18.42 -3.35
C ARG A 295 -0.27 -17.46 -3.72
N LEU A 296 -0.27 -16.90 -4.93
CA LEU A 296 -1.32 -16.03 -5.45
C LEU A 296 -2.66 -16.78 -5.57
N GLU A 297 -2.67 -17.97 -6.17
CA GLU A 297 -3.84 -18.86 -6.25
C GLU A 297 -4.38 -19.23 -4.87
N THR A 298 -3.49 -19.53 -3.91
CA THR A 298 -3.85 -19.86 -2.53
C THR A 298 -4.48 -18.68 -1.80
N GLN A 299 -3.97 -17.44 -1.98
CA GLN A 299 -4.61 -16.26 -1.36
C GLN A 299 -5.95 -15.93 -2.01
N LEU A 300 -6.05 -15.94 -3.34
CA LEU A 300 -7.32 -15.74 -4.06
C LEU A 300 -8.40 -16.74 -3.58
N THR A 301 -8.06 -18.02 -3.47
CA THR A 301 -9.02 -19.08 -3.13
C THR A 301 -9.28 -19.27 -1.64
N LYS A 302 -8.22 -19.45 -0.83
CA LYS A 302 -8.33 -19.79 0.61
C LYS A 302 -8.27 -18.57 1.53
N GLY A 303 -7.49 -17.55 1.15
CA GLY A 303 -7.38 -16.30 1.93
C GLY A 303 -8.60 -15.40 1.74
N TRP A 304 -9.03 -15.20 0.49
CA TRP A 304 -10.06 -14.22 0.10
C TRP A 304 -11.41 -14.86 -0.26
N GLY A 305 -11.47 -16.19 -0.41
CA GLY A 305 -12.72 -16.92 -0.67
C GLY A 305 -13.29 -16.75 -2.08
N LEU A 306 -12.45 -16.47 -3.08
CA LEU A 306 -12.85 -16.28 -4.47
C LEU A 306 -12.71 -17.59 -5.27
N SER A 307 -13.66 -17.90 -6.16
CA SER A 307 -13.49 -18.98 -7.14
C SER A 307 -12.75 -18.47 -8.36
N MET A 308 -11.60 -19.07 -8.67
CA MET A 308 -10.86 -18.83 -9.91
C MET A 308 -11.66 -19.20 -11.17
N GLU A 309 -12.69 -20.04 -11.06
CA GLU A 309 -13.64 -20.30 -12.15
C GLU A 309 -14.41 -19.04 -12.58
N HIS A 310 -14.47 -18.00 -11.73
CA HIS A 310 -15.06 -16.69 -12.04
C HIS A 310 -14.02 -15.62 -12.43
N CYS A 311 -12.73 -15.95 -12.47
CA CYS A 311 -11.70 -15.04 -12.97
C CYS A 311 -11.80 -14.95 -14.51
N ARG A 312 -11.95 -13.74 -15.05
CA ARG A 312 -12.23 -13.50 -16.49
C ARG A 312 -11.12 -12.78 -17.23
N GLY A 313 -10.08 -12.34 -16.53
CA GLY A 313 -8.90 -11.71 -17.10
C GLY A 313 -7.77 -11.61 -16.08
N GLN A 314 -6.54 -11.52 -16.58
CA GLN A 314 -5.35 -11.27 -15.78
C GLN A 314 -4.42 -10.30 -16.52
N ALA A 315 -3.90 -9.29 -15.83
CA ALA A 315 -2.96 -8.31 -16.39
C ALA A 315 -1.87 -8.00 -15.37
N HIS A 316 -0.61 -8.17 -15.78
CA HIS A 316 0.53 -8.05 -14.89
C HIS A 316 1.50 -6.99 -15.40
N ALA A 317 1.79 -6.00 -14.56
CA ALA A 317 2.88 -5.05 -14.79
C ALA A 317 4.23 -5.65 -14.35
N GLY A 318 5.30 -5.14 -14.95
CA GLY A 318 6.67 -5.56 -14.69
C GLY A 318 7.55 -5.38 -15.92
N SER A 319 8.83 -5.07 -15.70
CA SER A 319 9.84 -4.91 -16.75
C SER A 319 11.01 -5.88 -16.57
N GLY A 320 11.57 -6.39 -17.66
CA GLY A 320 12.81 -7.19 -17.67
C GLY A 320 12.66 -8.52 -16.96
N ILE A 321 13.49 -8.76 -15.94
CA ILE A 321 13.45 -9.99 -15.13
C ILE A 321 12.05 -10.17 -14.51
N LEU A 322 11.47 -9.10 -13.95
CA LEU A 322 10.13 -9.14 -13.38
C LEU A 322 9.07 -9.43 -14.46
N GLY A 323 9.16 -8.77 -15.62
CA GLY A 323 8.25 -9.03 -16.75
C GLY A 323 8.30 -10.48 -17.21
N THR A 324 9.50 -11.05 -17.29
CA THR A 324 9.74 -12.46 -17.64
C THR A 324 9.14 -13.40 -16.59
N LYS A 325 9.37 -13.15 -15.30
CA LYS A 325 8.78 -13.93 -14.18
C LYS A 325 7.25 -13.86 -14.18
N MET A 326 6.68 -12.66 -14.33
CA MET A 326 5.23 -12.47 -14.37
C MET A 326 4.58 -13.14 -15.58
N LYS A 327 5.26 -13.22 -16.74
CA LYS A 327 4.77 -13.98 -17.89
C LYS A 327 4.67 -15.48 -17.59
N VAL A 328 5.67 -16.06 -16.90
CA VAL A 328 5.63 -17.47 -16.47
C VAL A 328 4.48 -17.72 -15.47
N ILE A 329 4.29 -16.84 -14.49
CA ILE A 329 3.17 -16.89 -13.53
C ILE A 329 1.82 -16.84 -14.26
N ALA A 330 1.66 -15.90 -15.19
CA ALA A 330 0.44 -15.72 -15.96
C ALA A 330 0.12 -16.92 -16.85
N ALA A 331 1.14 -17.53 -17.46
CA ALA A 331 1.00 -18.74 -18.26
C ALA A 331 0.50 -19.93 -17.43
N GLN A 332 1.04 -20.13 -16.21
CA GLN A 332 0.59 -21.19 -15.30
C GLN A 332 -0.85 -20.99 -14.82
N LEU A 333 -1.23 -19.75 -14.49
CA LEU A 333 -2.61 -19.41 -14.14
C LEU A 333 -3.57 -19.61 -15.33
N LYS A 334 -3.14 -19.29 -16.56
CA LYS A 334 -3.90 -19.50 -17.81
C LYS A 334 -4.04 -20.99 -18.16
N GLU A 335 -3.05 -21.83 -17.83
CA GLU A 335 -3.11 -23.28 -18.00
C GLU A 335 -4.13 -23.91 -17.05
N LYS A 336 -4.11 -23.53 -15.75
CA LYS A 336 -5.10 -23.97 -14.76
C LYS A 336 -6.51 -23.40 -15.04
N TYR A 337 -6.59 -22.15 -15.50
CA TYR A 337 -7.84 -21.41 -15.66
C TYR A 337 -7.94 -20.73 -17.05
N PRO A 338 -8.28 -21.47 -18.13
CA PRO A 338 -8.30 -20.96 -19.51
C PRO A 338 -9.27 -19.79 -19.80
N MET A 339 -10.17 -19.47 -18.86
CA MET A 339 -11.10 -18.34 -18.93
C MET A 339 -10.50 -17.03 -18.37
N ALA A 340 -9.40 -17.10 -17.60
CA ALA A 340 -8.65 -15.94 -17.15
C ALA A 340 -7.67 -15.50 -18.25
N VAL A 341 -8.18 -14.82 -19.29
CA VAL A 341 -7.35 -14.41 -20.43
C VAL A 341 -6.29 -13.39 -20.04
N ILE A 342 -5.07 -13.56 -20.55
CA ILE A 342 -4.00 -12.56 -20.38
C ILE A 342 -4.32 -11.35 -21.26
N THR A 343 -4.35 -10.16 -20.67
CA THR A 343 -4.56 -8.89 -21.39
C THR A 343 -3.51 -7.85 -20.95
N PRO A 344 -3.21 -6.82 -21.77
CA PRO A 344 -2.52 -5.64 -21.23
C PRO A 344 -3.48 -4.92 -20.27
N THR A 345 -2.96 -4.09 -19.37
CA THR A 345 -3.77 -3.17 -18.58
C THR A 345 -4.08 -1.90 -19.37
N SER A 346 -5.31 -1.39 -19.25
CA SER A 346 -5.73 -0.10 -19.80
C SER A 346 -4.90 1.10 -19.33
N THR A 347 -4.14 0.97 -18.23
CA THR A 347 -3.24 2.00 -17.71
C THR A 347 -1.84 2.02 -18.35
N CYS A 348 -1.50 1.05 -19.20
CA CYS A 348 -0.19 0.94 -19.85
C CYS A 348 -0.33 0.85 -21.37
N ALA A 349 0.37 1.71 -22.12
CA ALA A 349 0.37 1.64 -23.58
C ALA A 349 0.91 0.30 -24.08
N LEU A 350 0.33 -0.23 -25.17
CA LEU A 350 0.70 -1.54 -25.70
C LEU A 350 2.19 -1.60 -26.07
N ASN A 351 2.72 -0.52 -26.66
CA ASN A 351 4.13 -0.44 -27.02
C ASN A 351 5.06 -0.47 -25.79
N VAL A 352 4.64 0.13 -24.67
CA VAL A 352 5.37 0.11 -23.39
C VAL A 352 5.29 -1.29 -22.76
N HIS A 353 4.12 -1.93 -22.79
CA HIS A 353 3.92 -3.30 -22.32
C HIS A 353 4.78 -4.32 -23.10
N LEU A 354 4.81 -4.21 -24.44
CA LEU A 354 5.64 -5.04 -25.30
C LEU A 354 7.13 -4.86 -25.00
N ALA A 355 7.63 -3.63 -24.94
CA ALA A 355 9.04 -3.37 -24.65
C ALA A 355 9.45 -3.83 -23.24
N ASN A 356 8.61 -3.59 -22.22
CA ASN A 356 8.85 -4.04 -20.85
C ASN A 356 9.02 -5.57 -20.75
N GLY A 357 8.30 -6.35 -21.57
CA GLY A 357 8.38 -7.82 -21.59
C GLY A 357 9.60 -8.41 -22.31
N MET A 358 10.31 -7.64 -23.16
CA MET A 358 11.42 -8.14 -23.97
C MET A 358 12.62 -8.56 -23.11
N PRO A 359 13.11 -9.83 -23.18
CA PRO A 359 14.25 -10.32 -22.41
C PRO A 359 15.61 -9.92 -23.04
N LEU A 360 15.72 -8.69 -23.54
CA LEU A 360 16.90 -8.13 -24.23
C LEU A 360 17.50 -7.01 -23.39
N THR A 361 18.82 -7.05 -23.12
CA THR A 361 19.48 -6.10 -22.22
C THR A 361 19.31 -4.65 -22.67
N GLY A 362 19.72 -4.31 -23.89
CA GLY A 362 19.59 -2.95 -24.42
C GLY A 362 18.16 -2.40 -24.37
N VAL A 363 17.14 -3.25 -24.53
CA VAL A 363 15.73 -2.80 -24.40
C VAL A 363 15.39 -2.47 -22.95
N GLN A 364 15.85 -3.28 -21.99
CA GLN A 364 15.63 -3.01 -20.57
C GLN A 364 16.46 -1.83 -20.06
N ASP A 365 17.65 -1.62 -20.61
CA ASP A 365 18.49 -0.45 -20.35
C ASP A 365 17.80 0.82 -20.89
N VAL A 366 17.26 0.78 -22.13
CA VAL A 366 16.42 1.85 -22.67
C VAL A 366 15.21 2.14 -21.78
N MET A 367 14.42 1.13 -21.40
CA MET A 367 13.26 1.33 -20.52
C MET A 367 13.65 1.84 -19.12
N SER A 368 14.80 1.43 -18.58
CA SER A 368 15.33 1.90 -17.29
C SER A 368 15.74 3.37 -17.34
N VAL A 369 16.50 3.77 -18.37
CA VAL A 369 16.96 5.16 -18.56
C VAL A 369 15.77 6.10 -18.84
N LEU A 370 14.79 5.68 -19.63
CA LEU A 370 13.57 6.47 -19.87
C LEU A 370 12.77 6.67 -18.56
N LYS A 371 12.61 5.63 -17.73
CA LYS A 371 12.01 5.75 -16.39
C LYS A 371 12.80 6.71 -15.48
N LYS A 372 14.13 6.57 -15.42
CA LYS A 372 15.03 7.43 -14.61
C LYS A 372 14.95 8.90 -15.06
N THR A 373 15.02 9.16 -16.36
CA THR A 373 14.97 10.51 -16.94
C THR A 373 13.65 11.22 -16.61
N ASN A 374 12.52 10.52 -16.73
CA ASN A 374 11.21 11.03 -16.34
C ASN A 374 11.13 11.32 -14.82
N ALA A 375 11.68 10.44 -13.98
CA ALA A 375 11.72 10.66 -12.53
C ALA A 375 12.62 11.85 -12.15
N PHE A 376 13.78 12.01 -12.81
CA PHE A 376 14.72 13.12 -12.61
C PHE A 376 14.06 14.48 -12.88
N PHE A 377 13.41 14.66 -14.04
CA PHE A 377 12.72 15.92 -14.34
C PHE A 377 11.49 16.17 -13.44
N LYS A 378 10.80 15.11 -13.00
CA LYS A 378 9.69 15.22 -12.02
C LYS A 378 10.15 15.60 -10.61
N ALA A 379 11.42 15.37 -10.25
CA ALA A 379 11.95 15.69 -8.93
C ALA A 379 12.06 17.20 -8.66
N SER A 380 12.16 18.04 -9.71
CA SER A 380 12.19 19.50 -9.56
C SER A 380 11.73 20.24 -10.82
N PRO A 381 10.82 21.23 -10.70
CA PRO A 381 10.40 22.05 -11.85
C PRO A 381 11.54 22.89 -12.43
N LEU A 382 12.64 23.10 -11.69
CA LEU A 382 13.84 23.75 -12.22
C LEU A 382 14.57 22.86 -13.24
N LEU A 383 14.59 21.54 -13.05
CA LEU A 383 15.20 20.61 -14.00
C LEU A 383 14.39 20.58 -15.30
N GLN A 384 13.06 20.53 -15.21
CA GLN A 384 12.18 20.65 -16.38
C GLN A 384 12.39 21.99 -17.12
N SER A 385 12.68 23.08 -16.41
CA SER A 385 12.97 24.36 -17.07
C SER A 385 14.27 24.37 -17.87
N GLU A 386 15.28 23.57 -17.49
CA GLU A 386 16.48 23.40 -18.33
C GLU A 386 16.23 22.52 -19.55
N LEU A 387 15.38 21.49 -19.44
CA LEU A 387 14.97 20.73 -20.61
C LEU A 387 14.18 21.61 -21.59
N ASP A 388 13.26 22.44 -21.08
CA ASP A 388 12.55 23.43 -21.89
C ASP A 388 13.55 24.43 -22.54
N ASN A 389 14.63 24.82 -21.86
CA ASN A 389 15.70 25.65 -22.44
C ASN A 389 16.47 24.91 -23.55
N ALA A 390 16.91 23.67 -23.32
CA ALA A 390 17.63 22.86 -24.30
C ALA A 390 16.79 22.58 -25.57
N ILE A 391 15.50 22.26 -25.40
CA ILE A 391 14.54 22.15 -26.50
C ILE A 391 14.45 23.48 -27.28
N SER A 392 14.44 24.63 -26.58
CA SER A 392 14.42 25.95 -27.23
C SER A 392 15.69 26.24 -28.03
N ILE A 393 16.85 25.76 -27.57
CA ILE A 393 18.14 25.99 -28.23
C ILE A 393 18.24 25.19 -29.52
N LEU A 394 17.75 23.95 -29.55
CA LEU A 394 17.85 23.06 -30.72
C LEU A 394 16.68 23.19 -31.70
N CYS A 395 15.48 23.54 -31.24
CA CYS A 395 14.31 23.75 -32.10
C CYS A 395 14.22 25.17 -32.71
N GLN A 396 15.31 25.96 -32.69
CA GLN A 396 15.32 27.35 -33.19
C GLN A 396 14.78 27.45 -34.63
N GLY A 397 13.63 28.10 -34.78
CA GLY A 397 12.95 28.28 -36.07
C GLY A 397 11.80 27.30 -36.35
N ASN A 398 11.59 26.27 -35.52
CA ASN A 398 10.46 25.34 -35.62
C ASN A 398 9.59 25.36 -34.36
N ILE A 399 8.75 26.40 -34.26
CA ILE A 399 7.85 26.65 -33.12
C ILE A 399 6.87 25.48 -32.89
N GLU A 400 6.46 24.77 -33.95
CA GLU A 400 5.56 23.62 -33.82
C GLU A 400 6.27 22.43 -33.14
N LYS A 401 7.49 22.07 -33.59
CA LYS A 401 8.30 21.02 -32.92
C LYS A 401 8.65 21.42 -31.48
N GLU A 402 9.05 22.67 -31.26
CA GLU A 402 9.37 23.21 -29.93
C GLU A 402 8.18 23.04 -28.96
N SER A 403 6.97 23.42 -29.40
CA SER A 403 5.76 23.31 -28.58
C SER A 403 5.39 21.85 -28.29
N ILE A 404 5.48 20.97 -29.30
CA ILE A 404 5.16 19.55 -29.16
C ILE A 404 6.11 18.85 -28.17
N LEU A 405 7.42 19.16 -28.21
CA LEU A 405 8.40 18.56 -27.32
C LEU A 405 8.33 19.10 -25.88
N LYS A 406 7.99 20.38 -25.70
CA LYS A 406 7.73 20.95 -24.35
C LYS A 406 6.44 20.40 -23.74
N GLU A 407 5.36 20.27 -24.50
CA GLU A 407 4.12 19.65 -24.01
C GLU A 407 4.32 18.15 -23.73
N GLY A 408 5.05 17.46 -24.61
CA GLY A 408 5.41 16.05 -24.48
C GLY A 408 6.24 15.77 -23.23
N SER A 409 7.41 16.40 -23.08
CA SER A 409 8.34 16.14 -21.97
C SER A 409 7.75 16.42 -20.58
N ARG A 410 6.89 17.45 -20.46
CA ARG A 410 6.15 17.78 -19.23
C ARG A 410 5.03 16.79 -18.89
N SER A 411 4.56 16.00 -19.85
CA SER A 411 3.57 14.95 -19.64
C SER A 411 4.22 13.67 -19.09
N THR A 412 3.44 12.66 -18.69
CA THR A 412 4.01 11.33 -18.39
C THR A 412 4.18 10.54 -19.70
N TRP A 413 5.11 11.02 -20.53
CA TRP A 413 5.29 10.56 -21.91
C TRP A 413 5.87 9.14 -22.02
N THR A 414 6.53 8.65 -20.96
CA THR A 414 7.00 7.26 -20.84
C THR A 414 5.89 6.21 -21.00
N ASP A 415 4.65 6.60 -20.75
CA ASP A 415 3.50 5.69 -20.66
C ASP A 415 2.64 5.73 -21.93
N LEU A 416 3.06 6.51 -22.95
CA LEU A 416 2.34 6.74 -24.20
C LEU A 416 2.78 5.78 -25.33
N HIS A 417 1.87 5.49 -26.26
CA HIS A 417 2.17 4.61 -27.41
C HIS A 417 3.26 5.16 -28.35
N ASN A 418 3.60 6.44 -28.25
CA ASN A 418 4.67 7.08 -29.02
C ASN A 418 5.91 7.45 -28.19
N VAL A 419 6.10 6.84 -27.01
CA VAL A 419 7.28 7.05 -26.14
C VAL A 419 8.60 6.99 -26.91
N PHE A 420 8.80 6.00 -27.79
CA PHE A 420 10.05 5.81 -28.52
C PHE A 420 10.27 6.83 -29.65
N GLU A 421 9.18 7.32 -30.27
CA GLU A 421 9.24 8.44 -31.23
C GLU A 421 9.65 9.73 -30.50
N MET A 422 9.01 10.03 -29.37
CA MET A 422 9.31 11.21 -28.57
C MET A 422 10.71 11.16 -27.94
N ALA A 423 11.16 9.98 -27.49
CA ALA A 423 12.52 9.76 -27.00
C ALA A 423 13.56 10.08 -28.07
N VAL A 424 13.37 9.59 -29.32
CA VAL A 424 14.27 9.90 -30.45
C VAL A 424 14.30 11.40 -30.73
N ASP A 425 13.14 12.06 -30.79
CA ASP A 425 13.08 13.53 -30.98
C ASP A 425 13.63 14.34 -29.79
N LEU A 426 13.73 13.75 -28.60
CA LEU A 426 14.30 14.35 -27.40
C LEU A 426 15.78 14.02 -27.17
N MET A 427 16.43 13.15 -27.97
CA MET A 427 17.83 12.74 -27.72
C MET A 427 18.80 13.91 -27.62
N GLU A 428 18.87 14.77 -28.63
CA GLU A 428 19.77 15.93 -28.63
C GLU A 428 19.43 16.94 -27.50
N PRO A 429 18.14 17.32 -27.27
CA PRO A 429 17.76 18.13 -26.10
C PRO A 429 18.10 17.50 -24.75
N LEU A 430 18.02 16.18 -24.62
CA LEU A 430 18.34 15.48 -23.38
C LEU A 430 19.84 15.46 -23.12
N LEU A 431 20.68 15.17 -24.12
CA LEU A 431 22.14 15.28 -23.97
C LEU A 431 22.53 16.69 -23.54
N LEU A 432 22.14 17.71 -24.32
CA LEU A 432 22.46 19.12 -24.06
C LEU A 432 22.00 19.59 -22.66
N CYS A 433 20.86 19.08 -22.18
CA CYS A 433 20.35 19.37 -20.85
C CYS A 433 21.17 18.68 -19.75
N MET A 434 21.46 17.39 -19.89
CA MET A 434 22.25 16.62 -18.92
C MET A 434 23.69 17.09 -18.84
N ASP A 435 24.26 17.51 -19.96
CA ASP A 435 25.61 18.07 -20.05
C ASP A 435 25.69 19.40 -19.30
N SER A 436 24.81 20.35 -19.63
CA SER A 436 24.70 21.64 -18.91
C SER A 436 24.43 21.47 -17.40
N ILE A 437 23.65 20.46 -17.00
CA ILE A 437 23.37 20.19 -15.58
C ILE A 437 24.59 19.59 -14.86
N HIS A 438 25.35 18.67 -15.46
CA HIS A 438 26.47 18.02 -14.77
C HIS A 438 27.78 18.83 -14.80
N ASP A 439 28.04 19.61 -15.86
CA ASP A 439 29.12 20.61 -15.89
C ASP A 439 28.93 21.67 -14.80
N ASN A 440 27.68 22.07 -14.55
CA ASN A 440 27.25 22.88 -13.41
C ASN A 440 28.07 24.19 -13.23
N GLU A 441 28.40 24.88 -14.32
CA GLU A 441 29.26 26.08 -14.31
C GLU A 441 28.78 27.18 -13.33
N ASP A 442 27.45 27.35 -13.21
CA ASP A 442 26.79 28.30 -12.30
C ASP A 442 26.77 27.86 -10.82
N LEU A 443 27.26 26.64 -10.50
CA LEU A 443 27.18 25.99 -9.18
C LEU A 443 25.76 25.95 -8.61
N LYS A 444 24.78 25.74 -9.49
CA LYS A 444 23.34 25.74 -9.23
C LYS A 444 22.85 24.42 -8.64
N TRP A 445 23.46 23.31 -9.05
CA TRP A 445 23.04 21.95 -8.71
C TRP A 445 23.92 21.35 -7.61
N ASN A 446 23.38 20.36 -6.88
CA ASN A 446 24.12 19.61 -5.88
C ASN A 446 24.75 18.35 -6.48
N ASP A 447 25.74 17.79 -5.78
CA ASP A 447 26.55 16.64 -6.21
C ASP A 447 25.73 15.40 -6.60
N GLN A 448 24.53 15.21 -6.03
CA GLN A 448 23.63 14.10 -6.40
C GLN A 448 22.98 14.37 -7.75
N ILE A 449 22.43 15.58 -7.97
CA ILE A 449 21.80 15.97 -9.23
C ILE A 449 22.82 15.96 -10.39
N THR A 450 24.06 16.42 -10.15
CA THR A 450 25.10 16.38 -11.19
C THR A 450 25.56 14.95 -11.48
N SER A 451 25.71 14.10 -10.46
CA SER A 451 26.04 12.68 -10.64
C SER A 451 24.94 11.90 -11.37
N ASP A 452 23.67 12.18 -11.07
CA ASP A 452 22.53 11.55 -11.75
C ASP A 452 22.41 12.03 -13.20
N ALA A 453 22.64 13.32 -13.46
CA ALA A 453 22.67 13.87 -14.82
C ALA A 453 23.80 13.28 -15.67
N TYR A 454 25.02 13.19 -15.13
CA TYR A 454 26.15 12.55 -15.80
C TYR A 454 25.87 11.06 -16.11
N ALA A 455 25.29 10.33 -15.15
CA ALA A 455 24.92 8.93 -15.35
C ALA A 455 23.79 8.72 -16.37
N ILE A 456 22.93 9.73 -16.60
CA ILE A 456 21.97 9.73 -17.71
C ILE A 456 22.68 10.10 -19.03
N SER A 457 23.56 11.11 -19.06
CA SER A 457 24.27 11.51 -20.28
C SER A 457 25.13 10.36 -20.84
N GLU A 458 25.96 9.69 -20.03
CA GLU A 458 26.75 8.51 -20.45
C GLU A 458 25.88 7.39 -21.05
N ALA A 459 24.63 7.22 -20.57
CA ALA A 459 23.72 6.20 -21.07
C ALA A 459 23.02 6.62 -22.38
N LEU A 460 22.68 7.89 -22.53
CA LEU A 460 22.16 8.46 -23.79
C LEU A 460 23.25 8.53 -24.87
N ALA A 461 24.52 8.68 -24.46
CA ALA A 461 25.68 8.79 -25.31
C ALA A 461 26.23 7.43 -25.83
N ASP A 462 25.62 6.31 -25.45
CA ASP A 462 26.02 4.98 -25.96
C ASP A 462 25.30 4.62 -27.27
N PHE A 463 26.04 4.03 -28.21
CA PHE A 463 25.49 3.62 -29.48
C PHE A 463 24.55 2.40 -29.36
N GLU A 464 24.78 1.49 -28.39
CA GLU A 464 23.85 0.38 -28.11
C GLU A 464 22.47 0.90 -27.66
N PHE A 465 22.45 1.97 -26.85
CA PHE A 465 21.23 2.67 -26.47
C PHE A 465 20.53 3.31 -27.69
N ILE A 466 21.25 4.11 -28.48
CA ILE A 466 20.69 4.84 -29.63
C ILE A 466 20.08 3.88 -30.66
N VAL A 467 20.82 2.84 -31.07
CA VAL A 467 20.34 1.90 -32.08
C VAL A 467 19.17 1.07 -31.57
N THR A 468 19.17 0.69 -30.28
CA THR A 468 18.01 0.02 -29.66
C THR A 468 16.79 0.91 -29.63
N LEU A 469 16.95 2.19 -29.27
CA LEU A 469 15.85 3.14 -29.21
C LEU A 469 15.22 3.37 -30.60
N VAL A 470 16.04 3.51 -31.65
CA VAL A 470 15.55 3.68 -33.04
C VAL A 470 14.89 2.40 -33.56
N ILE A 471 15.44 1.21 -33.27
CA ILE A 471 14.80 -0.07 -33.60
C ILE A 471 13.44 -0.20 -32.89
N LEU A 472 13.34 0.14 -31.60
CA LEU A 472 12.07 0.12 -30.86
C LEU A 472 11.05 1.12 -31.43
N LYS A 473 11.47 2.35 -31.76
CA LYS A 473 10.63 3.35 -32.45
C LYS A 473 10.00 2.78 -33.70
N ASN A 474 10.81 2.18 -34.57
CA ASN A 474 10.34 1.74 -35.88
C ASN A 474 9.57 0.40 -35.80
N ALA A 475 10.04 -0.58 -35.04
CA ALA A 475 9.37 -1.86 -34.86
C ALA A 475 8.00 -1.75 -34.15
N LEU A 476 7.87 -0.87 -33.14
CA LEU A 476 6.61 -0.65 -32.42
C LEU A 476 5.70 0.42 -33.08
N SER A 477 6.13 1.01 -34.21
CA SER A 477 5.27 1.90 -35.00
C SER A 477 4.04 1.16 -35.56
N PHE A 478 4.20 -0.11 -35.96
CA PHE A 478 3.14 -0.96 -36.51
C PHE A 478 2.05 -1.30 -35.48
N THR A 479 2.41 -1.40 -34.20
CA THR A 479 1.46 -1.64 -33.10
C THR A 479 0.85 -0.36 -32.51
N ARG A 480 1.43 0.82 -32.76
CA ARG A 480 1.03 2.13 -32.17
C ARG A 480 -0.45 2.46 -32.37
N ALA A 481 -0.96 2.36 -33.59
CA ALA A 481 -2.34 2.75 -33.91
C ALA A 481 -3.36 1.76 -33.32
N PHE A 482 -3.06 0.46 -33.38
CA PHE A 482 -3.85 -0.60 -32.77
C PHE A 482 -3.88 -0.47 -31.24
N GLY A 483 -2.72 -0.26 -30.60
CA GLY A 483 -2.59 -0.01 -29.17
C GLY A 483 -3.38 1.22 -28.70
N LYS A 484 -3.32 2.33 -29.45
CA LYS A 484 -4.10 3.54 -29.15
C LYS A 484 -5.61 3.26 -29.17
N ASN A 485 -6.09 2.51 -30.15
CA ASN A 485 -7.51 2.16 -30.28
C ASN A 485 -7.99 1.22 -29.16
N LEU A 486 -7.14 0.34 -28.62
CA LEU A 486 -7.46 -0.50 -27.45
C LEU A 486 -7.70 0.31 -26.15
N GLN A 487 -7.17 1.53 -26.07
CA GLN A 487 -7.42 2.47 -24.96
C GLN A 487 -8.46 3.57 -25.30
N GLY A 488 -9.11 3.46 -26.46
CA GLY A 488 -10.13 4.39 -26.95
C GLY A 488 -11.52 4.19 -26.31
N GLU A 489 -12.56 4.60 -27.03
CA GLU A 489 -13.94 4.23 -26.69
C GLU A 489 -14.20 2.75 -27.07
N THR A 490 -15.31 2.17 -26.58
CA THR A 490 -15.66 0.76 -26.85
C THR A 490 -15.78 0.42 -28.35
N ILE A 491 -16.11 1.41 -29.18
CA ILE A 491 -16.08 1.34 -30.65
C ILE A 491 -14.67 1.13 -31.21
N ASP A 492 -13.66 1.82 -30.67
CA ASP A 492 -12.27 1.76 -31.14
C ASP A 492 -11.65 0.40 -30.80
N VAL A 493 -11.92 -0.11 -29.59
CA VAL A 493 -11.50 -1.44 -29.14
C VAL A 493 -12.11 -2.54 -30.01
N PHE A 494 -13.40 -2.42 -30.36
CA PHE A 494 -14.08 -3.36 -31.25
C PHE A 494 -13.45 -3.39 -32.66
N PHE A 495 -13.11 -2.23 -33.23
CA PHE A 495 -12.44 -2.18 -34.53
C PHE A 495 -10.98 -2.63 -34.46
N ALA A 496 -10.26 -2.38 -33.36
CA ALA A 496 -8.92 -2.92 -33.12
C ALA A 496 -8.92 -4.46 -33.08
N ALA A 497 -9.85 -5.08 -32.34
CA ALA A 497 -10.02 -6.53 -32.29
C ALA A 497 -10.38 -7.16 -33.66
N ASN A 498 -10.87 -6.35 -34.60
CA ASN A 498 -11.11 -6.77 -35.98
C ASN A 498 -9.97 -6.43 -36.96
N SER A 499 -9.05 -5.52 -36.60
CA SER A 499 -7.89 -5.16 -37.43
C SER A 499 -6.60 -5.92 -37.10
N LEU A 500 -6.55 -6.67 -35.98
CA LEU A 500 -5.35 -7.43 -35.56
C LEU A 500 -4.69 -8.23 -36.69
N THR A 501 -5.48 -8.92 -37.54
CA THR A 501 -4.93 -9.72 -38.64
C THR A 501 -4.07 -8.88 -39.60
N ALA A 502 -4.45 -7.62 -39.85
CA ALA A 502 -3.66 -6.69 -40.66
C ALA A 502 -2.37 -6.24 -39.93
N VAL A 503 -2.45 -5.98 -38.62
CA VAL A 503 -1.26 -5.66 -37.79
C VAL A 503 -0.26 -6.81 -37.82
N LEU A 504 -0.74 -8.05 -37.65
CA LEU A 504 0.08 -9.25 -37.76
C LEU A 504 0.65 -9.42 -39.17
N HIS A 505 -0.10 -9.15 -40.24
CA HIS A 505 0.43 -9.21 -41.60
C HIS A 505 1.57 -8.21 -41.83
N SER A 506 1.46 -6.97 -41.34
CA SER A 506 2.56 -5.99 -41.45
C SER A 506 3.79 -6.37 -40.60
N LEU A 507 3.61 -6.99 -39.43
CA LEU A 507 4.73 -7.51 -38.65
C LEU A 507 5.45 -8.67 -39.37
N HIS A 508 4.72 -9.54 -40.07
CA HIS A 508 5.34 -10.58 -40.92
C HIS A 508 6.00 -9.98 -42.16
N GLU A 509 5.40 -9.00 -42.83
CA GLU A 509 6.00 -8.28 -43.97
C GLU A 509 7.38 -7.71 -43.63
N VAL A 510 7.52 -7.07 -42.46
CA VAL A 510 8.80 -6.55 -41.96
C VAL A 510 9.77 -7.68 -41.61
N SER A 511 9.28 -8.80 -41.09
CA SER A 511 10.11 -9.97 -40.75
C SER A 511 10.63 -10.70 -42.00
N ASP A 512 9.80 -10.82 -43.04
CA ASP A 512 10.13 -11.46 -44.32
C ASP A 512 11.12 -10.62 -45.15
N ASN A 513 11.17 -9.29 -44.93
CA ASN A 513 12.01 -8.34 -45.65
C ASN A 513 13.03 -7.63 -44.72
N LEU A 514 13.39 -8.28 -43.60
CA LEU A 514 14.07 -7.66 -42.46
C LEU A 514 15.38 -6.94 -42.82
N GLU A 515 16.11 -7.42 -43.82
CA GLU A 515 17.39 -6.81 -44.23
C GLU A 515 17.21 -5.37 -44.72
N VAL A 516 16.19 -5.11 -45.54
CA VAL A 516 15.89 -3.78 -46.09
C VAL A 516 15.36 -2.84 -45.01
N TYR A 517 14.53 -3.34 -44.09
CA TYR A 517 14.07 -2.53 -42.96
C TYR A 517 15.21 -2.20 -41.99
N HIS A 518 16.09 -3.17 -41.71
CA HIS A 518 17.24 -2.96 -40.84
C HIS A 518 18.24 -1.95 -41.42
N GLU A 519 18.54 -2.00 -42.72
CA GLU A 519 19.42 -1.03 -43.41
C GLU A 519 18.99 0.41 -43.10
N PHE A 520 17.70 0.74 -43.31
CA PHE A 520 17.16 2.07 -43.01
C PHE A 520 17.15 2.41 -41.51
N TRP A 521 16.82 1.46 -40.63
CA TRP A 521 16.78 1.73 -39.17
C TRP A 521 18.19 1.91 -38.60
N PHE A 522 19.19 1.22 -39.16
CA PHE A 522 20.58 1.37 -38.79
C PHE A 522 21.18 2.67 -39.35
N GLU A 523 20.84 3.07 -40.58
CA GLU A 523 21.21 4.38 -41.15
C GLU A 523 20.63 5.53 -40.32
N GLU A 524 19.36 5.44 -39.90
CA GLU A 524 18.74 6.43 -39.00
C GLU A 524 19.50 6.55 -37.66
N ALA A 525 19.82 5.42 -37.03
CA ALA A 525 20.58 5.39 -35.77
C ALA A 525 22.02 5.92 -35.93
N ALA A 526 22.70 5.58 -37.03
CA ALA A 526 24.05 6.06 -37.32
C ALA A 526 24.07 7.56 -37.63
N SER A 527 23.05 8.07 -38.33
CA SER A 527 22.87 9.50 -38.60
C SER A 527 22.63 10.29 -37.30
N LEU A 528 21.72 9.80 -36.44
CA LEU A 528 21.42 10.40 -35.14
C LEU A 528 22.65 10.40 -34.20
N ALA A 529 23.39 9.29 -34.15
CA ALA A 529 24.65 9.22 -33.40
C ALA A 529 25.70 10.20 -33.96
N THR A 530 25.80 10.32 -35.29
CA THR A 530 26.73 11.27 -35.94
C THR A 530 26.39 12.73 -35.63
N ALA A 531 25.11 13.08 -35.53
CA ALA A 531 24.67 14.43 -35.14
C ALA A 531 25.08 14.81 -33.71
N MET A 532 25.23 13.83 -32.82
CA MET A 532 25.70 13.98 -31.44
C MET A 532 27.21 13.66 -31.27
N GLU A 533 27.97 13.55 -32.36
CA GLU A 533 29.40 13.15 -32.41
C GLU A 533 29.71 11.76 -31.81
N ILE A 534 28.70 10.90 -31.63
CA ILE A 534 28.81 9.57 -31.01
C ILE A 534 29.30 8.52 -32.05
N PRO A 535 30.38 7.78 -31.75
CA PRO A 535 30.95 6.81 -32.68
C PRO A 535 30.20 5.46 -32.69
N VAL A 536 29.69 5.08 -33.86
CA VAL A 536 29.10 3.75 -34.17
C VAL A 536 30.05 2.62 -33.75
N ARG A 537 29.61 1.76 -32.81
CA ARG A 537 30.44 0.70 -32.20
C ARG A 537 29.62 -0.54 -31.85
N VAL A 538 30.29 -1.71 -31.84
CA VAL A 538 29.75 -2.99 -31.33
C VAL A 538 29.94 -3.04 -29.79
N PRO A 539 28.98 -3.58 -29.02
CA PRO A 539 29.04 -3.66 -27.56
C PRO A 539 30.32 -4.32 -27.01
N ARG A 540 30.97 -3.63 -26.05
CA ARG A 540 32.23 -4.09 -25.42
C ARG A 540 32.11 -5.47 -24.76
N LEU A 541 30.93 -5.81 -24.24
CA LEU A 541 30.68 -7.10 -23.57
C LEU A 541 30.58 -8.27 -24.56
N PHE A 542 30.05 -8.04 -25.76
CA PHE A 542 29.99 -9.05 -26.82
C PHE A 542 31.40 -9.38 -27.33
N LEU A 543 32.19 -8.34 -27.65
CA LEU A 543 33.58 -8.48 -28.07
C LEU A 543 34.43 -9.25 -27.05
N ARG A 544 34.25 -8.99 -25.74
CA ARG A 544 34.92 -9.77 -24.67
C ARG A 544 34.51 -11.24 -24.64
N LYS A 545 33.24 -11.58 -24.87
CA LYS A 545 32.77 -12.98 -24.90
C LYS A 545 33.31 -13.74 -26.10
N GLN A 546 33.57 -13.07 -27.23
CA GLN A 546 34.09 -13.69 -28.45
C GLN A 546 35.63 -13.78 -28.55
N GLN A 547 36.40 -13.36 -27.55
CA GLN A 547 37.88 -13.44 -27.55
C GLN A 547 38.46 -14.88 -27.64
N ALA A 548 37.61 -15.92 -27.67
CA ALA A 548 38.00 -17.29 -27.98
C ALA A 548 37.98 -17.63 -29.50
N VAL A 549 37.50 -16.72 -30.37
CA VAL A 549 37.41 -16.91 -31.83
C VAL A 549 38.03 -15.70 -32.54
N GLU A 550 39.32 -15.79 -32.84
CA GLU A 550 40.03 -14.76 -33.60
C GLU A 550 39.61 -14.78 -35.10
N THR A 551 39.86 -13.66 -35.80
CA THR A 551 39.88 -13.50 -37.29
C THR A 551 38.61 -13.13 -38.07
N MET A 552 37.62 -12.44 -37.49
CA MET A 552 36.69 -11.60 -38.28
C MET A 552 36.50 -10.20 -37.68
N GLU A 553 36.50 -9.17 -38.54
CA GLU A 553 35.97 -7.85 -38.21
C GLU A 553 34.44 -7.90 -38.31
N ILE A 554 33.76 -7.69 -37.18
CA ILE A 554 32.29 -7.76 -37.11
C ILE A 554 31.72 -6.38 -37.41
N GLN A 555 30.94 -6.28 -38.48
CA GLN A 555 30.24 -5.06 -38.85
C GLN A 555 29.13 -4.78 -37.83
N ALA A 556 29.00 -3.51 -37.40
CA ALA A 556 28.04 -3.12 -36.37
C ALA A 556 26.59 -3.38 -36.84
N GLU A 557 26.29 -3.07 -38.09
CA GLU A 557 25.01 -3.35 -38.75
C GLU A 557 24.64 -4.84 -38.65
N SER A 558 25.50 -5.76 -39.14
CA SER A 558 25.21 -7.20 -39.09
C SER A 558 25.02 -7.70 -37.65
N PHE A 559 25.78 -7.17 -36.69
CA PHE A 559 25.59 -7.47 -35.27
C PHE A 559 24.21 -7.02 -34.76
N PHE A 560 23.81 -5.76 -34.98
CA PHE A 560 22.51 -5.27 -34.52
C PHE A 560 21.32 -5.84 -35.31
N LYS A 561 21.54 -6.36 -36.53
CA LYS A 561 20.54 -7.17 -37.25
C LYS A 561 20.28 -8.49 -36.51
N GLU A 562 21.32 -9.26 -36.25
CA GLU A 562 21.24 -10.61 -35.67
C GLU A 562 20.85 -10.62 -34.18
N TYR A 563 21.46 -9.77 -33.35
CA TYR A 563 21.36 -9.85 -31.89
C TYR A 563 20.31 -8.91 -31.27
N LEU A 564 19.66 -8.06 -32.08
CA LEU A 564 18.70 -7.07 -31.60
C LEU A 564 17.47 -6.96 -32.50
N THR A 565 17.63 -6.62 -33.79
CA THR A 565 16.48 -6.35 -34.68
C THR A 565 15.62 -7.59 -34.93
N LEU A 566 16.26 -8.73 -35.24
CA LEU A 566 15.56 -10.00 -35.42
C LEU A 566 14.84 -10.45 -34.12
N PRO A 567 15.51 -10.56 -32.95
CA PRO A 567 14.85 -10.85 -31.67
C PRO A 567 13.68 -9.91 -31.31
N VAL A 568 13.79 -8.60 -31.57
CA VAL A 568 12.71 -7.64 -31.33
C VAL A 568 11.49 -7.95 -32.21
N MET A 569 11.68 -8.18 -33.50
CA MET A 569 10.59 -8.47 -34.44
C MET A 569 9.92 -9.83 -34.16
N GLU A 570 10.70 -10.87 -33.85
CA GLU A 570 10.19 -12.17 -33.42
C GLU A 570 9.36 -12.04 -32.13
N TYR A 571 9.90 -11.35 -31.11
CA TYR A 571 9.22 -11.15 -29.84
C TYR A 571 7.90 -10.40 -30.00
N ILE A 572 7.88 -9.24 -30.68
CA ILE A 572 6.64 -8.46 -30.90
C ILE A 572 5.59 -9.34 -31.59
N THR A 573 6.00 -10.09 -32.62
CA THR A 573 5.11 -10.94 -33.41
C THR A 573 4.55 -12.12 -32.60
N GLN A 574 5.31 -12.68 -31.66
CA GLN A 574 4.84 -13.73 -30.75
C GLN A 574 3.94 -13.16 -29.64
N GLU A 575 4.37 -12.09 -28.97
CA GLU A 575 3.69 -11.52 -27.80
C GLU A 575 2.29 -10.99 -28.18
N VAL A 576 2.17 -10.31 -29.33
CA VAL A 576 0.87 -9.86 -29.87
C VAL A 576 -0.07 -11.05 -30.15
N LYS A 577 0.43 -12.20 -30.64
CA LYS A 577 -0.39 -13.41 -30.84
C LYS A 577 -0.81 -14.06 -29.52
N GLU A 578 0.04 -14.01 -28.50
CA GLU A 578 -0.19 -14.68 -27.21
C GLU A 578 -1.18 -13.91 -26.32
N ILE A 579 -1.05 -12.58 -26.29
CA ILE A 579 -1.96 -11.64 -25.62
C ILE A 579 -3.33 -11.67 -26.31
N PHE A 580 -3.37 -11.44 -27.64
CA PHE A 580 -4.63 -11.43 -28.40
C PHE A 580 -5.00 -12.83 -28.89
N SER A 581 -5.00 -13.77 -27.95
CA SER A 581 -5.50 -15.14 -28.14
C SER A 581 -6.96 -15.17 -28.63
N GLU A 582 -7.35 -16.28 -29.26
CA GLU A 582 -8.70 -16.43 -29.86
C GLU A 582 -9.84 -16.16 -28.86
N ASN A 583 -9.66 -16.55 -27.59
CA ASN A 583 -10.63 -16.31 -26.52
C ASN A 583 -10.77 -14.82 -26.19
N HIS A 584 -9.64 -14.11 -26.06
CA HIS A 584 -9.60 -12.67 -25.81
C HIS A 584 -10.23 -11.90 -27.00
N LEU A 585 -9.94 -12.31 -28.25
CA LEU A 585 -10.54 -11.72 -29.44
C LEU A 585 -12.04 -11.95 -29.54
N LYS A 586 -12.55 -13.15 -29.22
CA LYS A 586 -14.00 -13.42 -29.14
C LYS A 586 -14.67 -12.47 -28.15
N ALA A 587 -14.09 -12.30 -26.97
CA ALA A 587 -14.60 -11.37 -25.96
C ALA A 587 -14.62 -9.90 -26.45
N LEU A 588 -13.52 -9.41 -27.05
CA LEU A 588 -13.49 -8.05 -27.58
C LEU A 588 -14.43 -7.83 -28.78
N LYS A 589 -14.71 -8.86 -29.60
CA LYS A 589 -15.71 -8.75 -30.67
C LYS A 589 -17.15 -8.72 -30.13
N CYS A 590 -17.41 -9.27 -28.95
CA CYS A 590 -18.70 -9.10 -28.27
C CYS A 590 -18.95 -7.67 -27.75
N LEU A 591 -18.00 -6.74 -27.87
CA LEU A 591 -18.28 -5.30 -27.73
C LEU A 591 -19.28 -4.79 -28.78
N SER A 592 -19.53 -5.56 -29.85
CA SER A 592 -20.68 -5.39 -30.76
C SER A 592 -22.05 -5.42 -30.09
N LEU A 593 -22.16 -5.84 -28.82
CA LEU A 593 -23.38 -5.74 -28.01
C LEU A 593 -23.69 -4.31 -27.53
N VAL A 594 -22.71 -3.40 -27.55
CA VAL A 594 -22.88 -2.00 -27.14
C VAL A 594 -23.64 -1.22 -28.22
N PRO A 595 -24.68 -0.44 -27.88
CA PRO A 595 -25.59 0.13 -28.87
C PRO A 595 -24.95 1.03 -29.93
N ALA A 596 -23.93 1.83 -29.58
CA ALA A 596 -23.20 2.64 -30.56
C ALA A 596 -22.49 1.77 -31.61
N VAL A 597 -21.86 0.67 -31.18
CA VAL A 597 -21.17 -0.30 -32.04
C VAL A 597 -22.18 -1.00 -32.96
N MET A 598 -23.33 -1.41 -32.42
CA MET A 598 -24.45 -1.92 -33.25
C MET A 598 -24.89 -0.92 -34.33
N GLY A 599 -24.98 0.37 -33.99
CA GLY A 599 -25.35 1.43 -34.91
C GLY A 599 -24.38 1.56 -36.09
N GLN A 600 -23.08 1.52 -35.81
CA GLN A 600 -22.01 1.57 -36.82
C GLN A 600 -22.00 0.32 -37.71
N MET A 601 -22.19 -0.86 -37.10
CA MET A 601 -22.41 -2.14 -37.79
C MET A 601 -23.78 -2.24 -38.49
N ARG A 602 -24.56 -1.15 -38.54
CA ARG A 602 -25.89 -1.03 -39.19
C ARG A 602 -26.89 -2.08 -38.69
N PHE A 603 -26.72 -2.55 -37.45
CA PHE A 603 -27.44 -3.66 -36.82
C PHE A 603 -27.32 -5.02 -37.57
N ASN A 604 -26.31 -5.16 -38.44
CA ASN A 604 -26.01 -6.38 -39.20
C ASN A 604 -25.03 -7.31 -38.46
N THR A 605 -25.16 -7.42 -37.14
CA THR A 605 -24.30 -8.25 -36.29
C THR A 605 -24.52 -9.73 -36.61
N SER A 606 -23.54 -10.39 -37.23
CA SER A 606 -23.48 -11.86 -37.38
C SER A 606 -22.62 -12.53 -36.30
N GLU A 607 -21.94 -11.73 -35.48
CA GLU A 607 -20.95 -12.13 -34.48
C GLU A 607 -21.57 -12.64 -33.15
N GLU A 608 -22.88 -12.92 -33.13
CA GLU A 608 -23.57 -13.47 -31.95
C GLU A 608 -23.00 -14.83 -31.52
N THR A 609 -22.38 -15.57 -32.45
CA THR A 609 -21.63 -16.81 -32.19
C THR A 609 -20.35 -16.63 -31.35
N HIS A 610 -19.87 -15.40 -31.14
CA HIS A 610 -18.78 -15.15 -30.20
C HIS A 610 -19.24 -15.16 -28.74
N ALA A 611 -20.55 -14.98 -28.47
CA ALA A 611 -21.09 -15.01 -27.12
C ALA A 611 -21.13 -16.41 -26.48
N ASP A 612 -21.03 -17.48 -27.27
CA ASP A 612 -21.01 -18.85 -26.74
C ASP A 612 -19.77 -19.15 -25.87
N ILE A 613 -18.71 -18.33 -25.91
CA ILE A 613 -17.53 -18.50 -25.04
C ILE A 613 -17.87 -18.35 -23.54
N TYR A 614 -18.78 -17.46 -23.18
CA TYR A 614 -19.24 -17.25 -21.80
C TYR A 614 -20.61 -17.91 -21.55
N ARG A 615 -20.99 -18.93 -22.35
CA ARG A 615 -22.30 -19.60 -22.26
C ARG A 615 -22.58 -20.20 -20.86
N SER A 616 -21.55 -20.66 -20.15
CA SER A 616 -21.64 -21.18 -18.77
C SER A 616 -21.87 -20.10 -17.69
N ASP A 617 -21.62 -18.84 -18.03
CA ASP A 617 -21.64 -17.72 -17.08
C ASP A 617 -23.01 -17.03 -17.04
N LEU A 618 -23.76 -17.18 -18.14
CA LEU A 618 -25.05 -16.55 -18.38
C LEU A 618 -26.18 -17.13 -17.51
N PRO A 619 -27.11 -16.28 -17.00
CA PRO A 619 -28.24 -16.75 -16.20
C PRO A 619 -29.17 -17.73 -16.94
N HIS A 620 -29.45 -17.47 -18.22
CA HIS A 620 -30.41 -18.24 -19.03
C HIS A 620 -29.83 -18.50 -20.45
N PRO A 621 -28.83 -19.40 -20.59
CA PRO A 621 -28.04 -19.52 -21.82
C PRO A 621 -28.86 -19.94 -23.06
N ASP A 622 -29.99 -20.62 -22.85
CA ASP A 622 -30.88 -21.08 -23.92
C ASP A 622 -31.76 -19.96 -24.50
N THR A 623 -32.01 -18.87 -23.74
CA THR A 623 -32.79 -17.71 -24.23
C THR A 623 -31.92 -16.66 -24.93
N LEU A 624 -30.58 -16.77 -24.83
CA LEU A 624 -29.63 -15.80 -25.38
C LEU A 624 -29.91 -15.41 -26.85
N PRO A 625 -30.16 -16.32 -27.81
CA PRO A 625 -30.37 -15.91 -29.22
C PRO A 625 -31.63 -15.08 -29.42
N ALA A 626 -32.71 -15.39 -28.69
CA ALA A 626 -33.95 -14.62 -28.72
C ALA A 626 -33.78 -13.25 -28.03
N GLU A 627 -33.03 -13.22 -26.93
CA GLU A 627 -32.74 -12.00 -26.18
C GLU A 627 -31.86 -11.03 -26.97
N LEU A 628 -30.81 -11.52 -27.65
CA LEU A 628 -29.96 -10.76 -28.55
C LEU A 628 -30.76 -10.19 -29.74
N HIS A 629 -31.66 -10.99 -30.31
CA HIS A 629 -32.58 -10.50 -31.35
C HIS A 629 -33.45 -9.35 -30.85
N CYS A 630 -34.08 -9.49 -29.68
CA CYS A 630 -34.90 -8.44 -29.07
C CYS A 630 -34.08 -7.18 -28.73
N TRP A 631 -32.86 -7.34 -28.20
CA TRP A 631 -31.94 -6.24 -27.89
C TRP A 631 -31.57 -5.45 -29.15
N ARG A 632 -31.21 -6.15 -30.24
CA ARG A 632 -30.91 -5.56 -31.54
C ARG A 632 -32.11 -4.81 -32.13
N ILE A 633 -33.31 -5.41 -32.09
CA ILE A 633 -34.54 -4.77 -32.58
C ILE A 633 -34.86 -3.50 -31.78
N LYS A 634 -34.72 -3.53 -30.44
CA LYS A 634 -34.93 -2.38 -29.55
C LYS A 634 -34.07 -1.18 -29.98
N TRP A 635 -32.76 -1.36 -30.15
CA TRP A 635 -31.84 -0.26 -30.50
C TRP A 635 -31.94 0.21 -31.95
N LYS A 636 -32.33 -0.69 -32.86
CA LYS A 636 -32.62 -0.40 -34.27
C LYS A 636 -33.88 0.47 -34.44
N HIS A 637 -34.91 0.24 -33.61
CA HIS A 637 -36.22 0.91 -33.70
C HIS A 637 -36.46 1.95 -32.59
N ARG A 638 -35.42 2.39 -31.88
CA ARG A 638 -35.48 3.45 -30.87
C ARG A 638 -36.01 4.79 -31.42
N GLY A 639 -36.57 5.62 -30.55
CA GLY A 639 -36.95 7.00 -30.89
C GLY A 639 -35.74 7.85 -31.30
N LYS A 640 -35.92 8.81 -32.22
CA LYS A 640 -34.83 9.64 -32.76
C LYS A 640 -34.09 10.49 -31.71
N GLU A 641 -34.77 10.80 -30.60
CA GLU A 641 -34.25 11.55 -29.46
C GLU A 641 -33.37 10.71 -28.53
N VAL A 642 -33.38 9.37 -28.68
CA VAL A 642 -32.58 8.45 -27.87
C VAL A 642 -31.21 8.27 -28.53
N SER A 643 -30.17 8.82 -27.89
CA SER A 643 -28.78 8.54 -28.22
C SER A 643 -28.44 7.06 -28.02
N LEU A 644 -27.40 6.58 -28.70
CA LEU A 644 -26.86 5.24 -28.48
C LEU A 644 -25.76 5.33 -27.42
N PRO A 645 -25.85 4.59 -26.29
CA PRO A 645 -24.74 4.44 -25.36
C PRO A 645 -23.43 4.03 -26.07
N CYS A 646 -22.35 4.77 -25.81
CA CYS A 646 -21.03 4.52 -26.42
C CYS A 646 -20.13 3.62 -25.57
N THR A 647 -20.30 3.57 -24.24
CA THR A 647 -19.54 2.68 -23.34
C THR A 647 -20.40 1.56 -22.75
N ILE A 648 -19.74 0.52 -22.23
CA ILE A 648 -20.41 -0.56 -21.48
C ILE A 648 -21.13 0.01 -20.25
N HIS A 649 -20.51 0.91 -19.48
CA HIS A 649 -21.13 1.53 -18.31
C HIS A 649 -22.42 2.28 -18.68
N GLN A 650 -22.39 3.15 -19.69
CA GLN A 650 -23.60 3.83 -20.18
C GLN A 650 -24.70 2.85 -20.62
N THR A 651 -24.32 1.70 -21.17
CA THR A 651 -25.26 0.63 -21.57
C THR A 651 -25.87 -0.06 -20.35
N LEU A 652 -25.07 -0.34 -19.31
CA LEU A 652 -25.51 -0.95 -18.05
C LEU A 652 -26.30 0.01 -17.13
N GLN A 653 -26.11 1.33 -17.27
CA GLN A 653 -26.95 2.34 -16.60
C GLN A 653 -28.32 2.52 -17.27
N HIS A 654 -28.54 1.98 -18.47
CA HIS A 654 -29.81 2.11 -19.15
C HIS A 654 -30.91 1.28 -18.48
N SER A 655 -31.99 1.93 -18.02
CA SER A 655 -33.10 1.35 -17.25
C SER A 655 -33.65 0.01 -17.76
N ASP A 656 -33.74 -0.17 -19.07
CA ASP A 656 -34.21 -1.40 -19.73
C ASP A 656 -33.26 -2.60 -19.65
N VAL A 657 -31.96 -2.43 -19.34
CA VAL A 657 -30.97 -3.54 -19.42
C VAL A 657 -31.34 -4.71 -18.50
N LYS A 658 -32.08 -4.43 -17.42
CA LYS A 658 -32.67 -5.44 -16.51
C LYS A 658 -33.66 -6.41 -17.17
N PHE A 659 -34.23 -6.05 -18.32
CA PHE A 659 -35.11 -6.94 -19.12
C PHE A 659 -34.31 -7.88 -20.04
N PHE A 660 -32.99 -7.71 -20.12
CA PHE A 660 -32.07 -8.51 -20.92
C PHE A 660 -31.00 -9.10 -19.97
N PRO A 661 -31.36 -10.12 -19.16
CA PRO A 661 -30.51 -10.61 -18.07
C PRO A 661 -29.22 -11.27 -18.57
N ASN A 662 -29.22 -11.92 -19.74
CA ASN A 662 -28.01 -12.45 -20.33
C ASN A 662 -27.12 -11.34 -20.88
N VAL A 663 -27.68 -10.35 -21.60
CA VAL A 663 -26.92 -9.19 -22.09
C VAL A 663 -26.30 -8.39 -20.95
N ASN A 664 -27.04 -8.19 -19.85
CA ASN A 664 -26.55 -7.56 -18.62
C ASN A 664 -25.34 -8.32 -18.04
N ALA A 665 -25.49 -9.62 -17.79
CA ALA A 665 -24.40 -10.46 -17.27
C ALA A 665 -23.18 -10.47 -18.21
N PHE A 666 -23.39 -10.57 -19.52
CA PHE A 666 -22.33 -10.56 -20.53
C PHE A 666 -21.57 -9.23 -20.56
N LEU A 667 -22.29 -8.10 -20.53
CA LEU A 667 -21.68 -6.77 -20.48
C LEU A 667 -20.89 -6.56 -19.18
N LYS A 668 -21.35 -7.09 -18.03
CA LYS A 668 -20.55 -7.09 -16.79
C LYS A 668 -19.25 -7.88 -16.95
N ILE A 669 -19.30 -9.09 -17.50
CA ILE A 669 -18.11 -9.93 -17.77
C ILE A 669 -17.10 -9.16 -18.63
N LEU A 670 -17.54 -8.59 -19.76
CA LEU A 670 -16.66 -7.82 -20.66
C LEU A 670 -16.00 -6.63 -19.95
N ALA A 671 -16.74 -5.85 -19.15
CA ALA A 671 -16.18 -4.70 -18.44
C ALA A 671 -15.05 -5.08 -17.46
N THR A 672 -15.07 -6.28 -16.88
CA THR A 672 -13.98 -6.73 -15.99
C THR A 672 -12.62 -6.88 -16.69
N LEU A 673 -12.58 -7.05 -18.01
CA LEU A 673 -11.33 -7.28 -18.77
C LEU A 673 -10.35 -6.09 -18.62
N PRO A 674 -9.12 -6.29 -18.10
CA PRO A 674 -8.21 -5.18 -17.75
C PRO A 674 -7.82 -4.25 -18.90
N VAL A 675 -7.86 -4.73 -20.15
CA VAL A 675 -7.59 -3.94 -21.37
C VAL A 675 -8.59 -2.79 -21.57
N LEU A 676 -9.84 -2.92 -21.12
CA LEU A 676 -10.83 -1.87 -21.28
C LEU A 676 -10.57 -0.71 -20.31
N LYS A 677 -10.81 0.52 -20.77
CA LYS A 677 -10.64 1.73 -19.97
C LYS A 677 -11.55 1.75 -18.74
N LEU A 678 -11.02 2.26 -17.61
CA LEU A 678 -11.80 2.58 -16.41
C LEU A 678 -12.54 3.91 -16.63
N ASP A 679 -13.87 3.90 -16.53
CA ASP A 679 -14.70 5.08 -16.77
C ASP A 679 -14.56 6.12 -15.62
N GLY A 680 -14.33 7.38 -15.99
CA GLY A 680 -13.68 8.38 -15.12
C GLY A 680 -14.54 9.10 -14.08
N SER A 681 -15.79 8.71 -13.84
CA SER A 681 -16.73 9.45 -12.96
C SER A 681 -16.35 9.45 -11.47
N HIS A 682 -15.65 8.41 -11.02
CA HIS A 682 -15.14 8.25 -9.64
C HIS A 682 -13.64 7.92 -9.61
N GLY A 683 -12.97 8.09 -10.76
CA GLY A 683 -11.69 7.46 -11.08
C GLY A 683 -10.46 8.15 -10.51
N GLU A 684 -10.25 8.09 -9.20
CA GLU A 684 -8.91 7.75 -8.71
C GLU A 684 -8.70 6.26 -8.88
N THR A 685 -7.73 5.84 -9.68
CA THR A 685 -7.35 4.42 -9.77
C THR A 685 -6.60 4.03 -8.50
N ALA A 686 -6.84 2.83 -7.99
CA ALA A 686 -6.09 2.32 -6.83
C ALA A 686 -4.57 2.32 -7.10
N GLN A 687 -4.14 2.11 -8.35
CA GLN A 687 -2.76 2.26 -8.80
C GLN A 687 -2.19 3.68 -8.59
N ARG A 688 -3.00 4.76 -8.74
CA ARG A 688 -2.57 6.14 -8.43
C ARG A 688 -2.45 6.39 -6.93
N ARG A 689 -3.37 5.85 -6.12
CA ARG A 689 -3.29 5.94 -4.65
C ARG A 689 -2.09 5.15 -4.11
N LEU A 690 -1.77 3.99 -4.69
CA LEU A 690 -0.51 3.28 -4.45
C LEU A 690 0.69 4.16 -4.80
N GLN A 691 0.74 4.76 -5.99
CA GLN A 691 1.89 5.58 -6.40
C GLN A 691 2.09 6.79 -5.47
N ALA A 692 1.02 7.44 -5.00
CA ALA A 692 1.11 8.49 -3.98
C ALA A 692 1.73 7.94 -2.68
N TYR A 693 1.15 6.88 -2.11
CA TYR A 693 1.68 6.22 -0.91
C TYR A 693 3.17 5.87 -1.01
N LEU A 694 3.62 5.33 -2.14
CA LEU A 694 5.02 4.94 -2.37
C LEU A 694 5.98 6.12 -2.53
N THR A 695 5.46 7.27 -2.97
CA THR A 695 6.21 8.53 -3.13
C THR A 695 6.34 9.25 -1.78
N ASP A 696 5.26 9.26 -0.99
CA ASP A 696 5.20 9.91 0.32
C ASP A 696 5.84 9.06 1.45
N THR A 697 6.04 7.75 1.24
CA THR A 697 6.53 6.81 2.28
C THR A 697 7.87 6.17 1.90
N ALA A 698 8.92 6.57 2.61
CA ALA A 698 10.26 5.98 2.50
C ALA A 698 10.27 4.48 2.88
N VAL A 699 11.13 3.69 2.21
CA VAL A 699 11.13 2.21 2.30
C VAL A 699 11.13 1.68 3.73
N ASN A 700 11.96 2.25 4.60
CA ASN A 700 12.09 1.86 6.02
C ASN A 700 10.86 2.17 6.88
N GLN A 701 9.95 3.03 6.40
CA GLN A 701 8.71 3.43 7.07
C GLN A 701 7.47 2.76 6.46
N ARG A 702 7.61 1.99 5.37
CA ARG A 702 6.48 1.32 4.72
C ARG A 702 5.96 0.17 5.59
N CYS A 703 4.64 0.14 5.75
CA CYS A 703 3.92 -0.87 6.53
C CYS A 703 2.69 -1.32 5.74
N LYS A 704 2.60 -2.61 5.43
CA LYS A 704 1.57 -3.19 4.55
C LYS A 704 0.15 -2.90 5.06
N ASN A 705 -0.07 -3.00 6.37
CA ASN A 705 -1.36 -2.77 7.00
C ASN A 705 -1.83 -1.31 6.83
N LEU A 706 -0.95 -0.34 7.11
CA LEU A 706 -1.22 1.10 6.91
C LEU A 706 -1.43 1.43 5.43
N ALA A 707 -0.64 0.82 4.55
CA ALA A 707 -0.75 1.01 3.11
C ALA A 707 -2.12 0.57 2.59
N VAL A 708 -2.70 -0.54 3.09
CA VAL A 708 -4.09 -0.92 2.78
C VAL A 708 -5.09 0.15 3.23
N LEU A 709 -4.94 0.73 4.42
CA LEU A 709 -5.82 1.79 4.92
C LEU A 709 -5.67 3.12 4.17
N ASN A 710 -4.46 3.44 3.71
CA ASN A 710 -4.18 4.63 2.93
C ASN A 710 -4.69 4.49 1.49
N ILE A 711 -4.31 3.41 0.80
CA ILE A 711 -4.67 3.17 -0.61
C ILE A 711 -6.18 2.92 -0.77
N ASN A 712 -6.88 2.48 0.28
CA ASN A 712 -8.33 2.30 0.29
C ASN A 712 -9.06 3.28 1.22
N TYR A 713 -8.56 4.52 1.39
CA TYR A 713 -9.15 5.50 2.31
C TYR A 713 -10.64 5.79 2.05
N HIS A 714 -11.11 5.60 0.82
CA HIS A 714 -12.49 5.83 0.35
C HIS A 714 -13.48 4.73 0.78
N ILE A 715 -12.98 3.56 1.17
CA ILE A 715 -13.80 2.46 1.67
C ILE A 715 -14.36 2.82 3.04
N LYS A 716 -15.63 2.48 3.28
CA LYS A 716 -16.30 2.72 4.56
C LYS A 716 -15.75 1.79 5.64
N THR A 717 -15.77 2.27 6.87
CA THR A 717 -15.20 1.58 8.03
C THR A 717 -16.20 1.61 9.17
N ASP A 718 -16.85 0.48 9.46
CA ASP A 718 -17.71 0.36 10.65
C ASP A 718 -16.86 0.03 11.88
N LEU A 719 -16.94 0.89 12.90
CA LEU A 719 -16.18 0.74 14.13
C LEU A 719 -16.76 -0.37 15.03
N GLU A 720 -18.07 -0.64 15.01
CA GLU A 720 -18.67 -1.72 15.79
C GLU A 720 -18.30 -3.09 15.21
N GLU A 721 -18.21 -3.19 13.88
CA GLU A 721 -17.69 -4.38 13.22
C GLU A 721 -16.21 -4.60 13.57
N MET A 722 -15.37 -3.56 13.50
CA MET A 722 -13.95 -3.66 13.93
C MET A 722 -13.84 -4.12 15.40
N VAL A 723 -14.65 -3.57 16.31
CA VAL A 723 -14.70 -4.00 17.72
C VAL A 723 -15.12 -5.47 17.86
N GLN A 724 -16.16 -5.92 17.14
CA GLN A 724 -16.60 -7.32 17.16
C GLN A 724 -15.56 -8.26 16.53
N CYS A 725 -14.89 -7.82 15.46
CA CYS A 725 -13.85 -8.54 14.74
C CYS A 725 -12.59 -8.72 15.60
N TYR A 726 -12.20 -7.70 16.36
CA TYR A 726 -11.15 -7.77 17.39
C TYR A 726 -11.49 -8.81 18.47
N LEU A 727 -12.63 -8.65 19.15
CA LEU A 727 -13.02 -9.50 20.29
C LEU A 727 -13.19 -10.98 19.90
N LYS A 728 -13.53 -11.26 18.63
CA LYS A 728 -13.59 -12.62 18.08
C LYS A 728 -12.22 -13.22 17.75
N THR A 729 -11.20 -12.39 17.49
CA THR A 729 -9.89 -12.82 16.96
C THR A 729 -8.82 -12.87 18.05
N TYR A 730 -8.88 -11.92 18.98
CA TYR A 730 -8.06 -11.87 20.18
C TYR A 730 -9.01 -11.88 21.39
N PRO A 731 -9.67 -13.03 21.67
CA PRO A 731 -10.31 -13.21 22.96
C PRO A 731 -9.23 -13.08 24.03
N GLU A 732 -9.50 -12.31 25.08
CA GLU A 732 -8.63 -12.30 26.25
C GLU A 732 -8.64 -13.72 26.85
N GLU A 733 -7.47 -14.31 27.04
CA GLU A 733 -7.36 -15.56 27.80
C GLU A 733 -7.76 -15.23 29.24
N CYS A 734 -8.96 -15.64 29.64
CA CYS A 734 -9.35 -15.61 31.05
C CYS A 734 -8.42 -16.56 31.81
N GLU A 735 -7.38 -16.00 32.44
CA GLU A 735 -6.51 -16.72 33.36
C GLU A 735 -7.37 -17.41 34.42
N SER A 736 -7.39 -18.74 34.38
CA SER A 736 -8.18 -19.57 35.28
C SER A 736 -7.27 -20.15 36.36
N ASP A 737 -7.64 -19.81 37.61
CA ASP A 737 -7.17 -20.30 38.93
C ASP A 737 -6.18 -19.41 39.71
#